data_AF-A0A9P1N108-F1
#
_entry.id   AF-A0A9P1N108-F1
#
_cell.length_a   1.000
_cell.length_b   1.000
_cell.length_c   1.000
_cell.angle_alpha   90.00
_cell.angle_beta   90.00
_cell.angle_gamma   90.00
#
_symmetry.space_group_name_H-M   'P 1'
#
loop_
_entity.id
_entity.type
_entity.pdbx_description
1 polymer ?
#
loop_
_entity_poly.entity_id
_entity_poly.type
_entity_poly.pdbx_seq_one_letter_code
_entity_poly.pdbx_strand_id
1 'polypeptide(L)'
;MPKIKPGNKWIVVTSISYPTKDMERLASFDDWNLVVVADTKTPADWKLENVHFLSVDYQNSLDFQIVHYLPYKSYTRKNIGYLYAISNGAEWIYDTDDDNKPYGLGLKQFNYEQEMSGLRYTTSTIQNQSIIEKLFNPYRFFGLDKMWPRGFPLEYIKHHNNGEDRQVLCSKMKRSAVQQGLVHHDPDVDAVYRLLNADQKGLDERFNKFAPSILLEPGTYAPWNSQNTLFHKSAFHILMLPTTVSFRTTDIWRSFFAQKILHLSGLAISFIPVNAVQFRNSHNFLKDFQDERQVYEDSGKIIRYLDNWECGHLDIPNCMRQLAKDFTDNGFWKEDDQFLIDLYIEDLLKINYEFAILDNNTSSYKASANETEFNANCRRAQFEFDLTYPVNSTEPAIIRTEQKIKHFGQISKWCTEAGFNNFTNSFPSAQELAERHSKSYVLKNNLNNVLLIVNNYPWKWGIGHLQRLYQPYFASVVFCGSYYPDTYQKTNQGFAETIKPFNFIHMNPAEIYQGFLGYHCLTLLHEVGFQNVQGYYFMADDAHFNIWQRIDFKRVHHLGGVEFIGSKDWWTYPVYGLAAAERVLDEIENTIDVRKLEAWDKFENGLKTYGYIQPNQTAADDLLNGTSRSISDFFYVPQSEIGYYSVLMRLFFENKLFLELAVNRFLRSVRHQTSKSLNASYLWFDRDHWAEKYSVDMVAMHPIKLSMFRSPGPKRFKYCNVILKSWHDIVFNNSSNYTTKGDNEPDVMNG
;
A
#
# COMPACT_ATOMS: atom_id res chain seq x y z
N MET A 1 -19.87 18.12 31.34
CA MET A 1 -19.14 17.26 30.38
C MET A 1 -19.99 16.06 30.02
N PRO A 2 -19.94 15.56 28.78
CA PRO A 2 -20.60 14.32 28.39
C PRO A 2 -19.91 13.11 29.05
N LYS A 3 -20.59 11.95 29.00
CA LYS A 3 -20.00 10.68 29.42
C LYS A 3 -18.93 10.27 28.40
N ILE A 4 -17.79 9.77 28.89
CA ILE A 4 -16.75 9.20 28.03
C ILE A 4 -17.32 7.97 27.30
N LYS A 5 -17.24 8.01 25.98
CA LYS A 5 -17.64 6.94 25.07
C LYS A 5 -16.66 5.76 25.14
N PRO A 6 -17.17 4.53 24.92
CA PRO A 6 -16.34 3.33 24.93
C PRO A 6 -15.38 3.33 23.72
N GLY A 7 -14.11 3.01 23.92
CA GLY A 7 -13.13 2.84 22.83
C GLY A 7 -11.75 3.42 23.11
N ASN A 8 -11.60 4.27 24.13
CA ASN A 8 -10.34 4.94 24.47
C ASN A 8 -9.73 5.75 23.29
N LYS A 9 -10.56 6.15 22.32
CA LYS A 9 -10.13 6.98 21.18
C LYS A 9 -10.63 8.40 21.37
N TRP A 10 -9.77 9.35 21.07
CA TRP A 10 -10.01 10.78 21.27
C TRP A 10 -9.70 11.56 20.01
N ILE A 11 -10.53 12.55 19.71
CA ILE A 11 -10.31 13.53 18.65
C ILE A 11 -10.05 14.86 19.33
N VAL A 12 -8.92 15.50 19.03
CA VAL A 12 -8.51 16.76 19.67
C VAL A 12 -8.53 17.87 18.64
N VAL A 13 -9.37 18.88 18.88
CA VAL A 13 -9.59 20.01 17.97
C VAL A 13 -9.51 21.33 18.75
N THR A 14 -9.01 22.38 18.11
CA THR A 14 -9.22 23.77 18.56
C THR A 14 -10.27 24.42 17.69
N SER A 15 -11.09 25.30 18.24
CA SER A 15 -11.99 26.11 17.42
C SER A 15 -12.17 27.50 18.01
N ILE A 16 -12.30 28.49 17.13
CA ILE A 16 -12.67 29.87 17.44
C ILE A 16 -14.05 30.23 16.86
N SER A 17 -14.72 29.27 16.25
CA SER A 17 -15.97 29.43 15.50
C SER A 17 -17.11 28.65 16.15
N TYR A 18 -18.35 28.93 15.75
CA TYR A 18 -19.48 28.05 16.07
C TYR A 18 -19.27 26.65 15.47
N PRO A 19 -19.91 25.59 16.04
CA PRO A 19 -19.87 24.24 15.49
C PRO A 19 -20.10 24.20 13.98
N THR A 20 -19.17 23.57 13.25
CA THR A 20 -19.23 23.33 11.82
C THR A 20 -19.86 21.96 11.57
N LYS A 21 -20.31 21.71 10.33
CA LYS A 21 -20.79 20.38 9.93
C LYS A 21 -19.72 19.29 10.09
N ASP A 22 -18.46 19.66 9.91
CA ASP A 22 -17.35 18.72 10.10
C ASP A 22 -17.14 18.41 11.59
N MET A 23 -17.27 19.38 12.49
CA MET A 23 -17.31 19.12 13.94
C MET A 23 -18.49 18.23 14.36
N GLU A 24 -19.70 18.49 13.85
CA GLU A 24 -20.88 17.63 14.08
C GLU A 24 -20.61 16.18 13.67
N ARG A 25 -19.93 16.00 12.53
CA ARG A 25 -19.54 14.68 12.04
C ARG A 25 -18.50 14.02 12.93
N LEU A 26 -17.47 14.74 13.37
CA LEU A 26 -16.47 14.21 14.31
C LEU A 26 -17.13 13.78 15.63
N ALA A 27 -18.08 14.57 16.13
CA ALA A 27 -18.83 14.25 17.35
C ALA A 27 -19.73 13.01 17.22
N SER A 28 -20.14 12.67 15.98
CA SER A 28 -21.05 11.55 15.69
C SER A 28 -20.42 10.16 15.77
N PHE A 29 -19.10 10.04 15.86
CA PHE A 29 -18.44 8.74 15.94
C PHE A 29 -18.65 8.08 17.31
N ASP A 30 -19.27 6.90 17.34
CA ASP A 30 -19.69 6.24 18.58
C ASP A 30 -18.53 5.76 19.46
N ASP A 31 -17.38 5.43 18.85
CA ASP A 31 -16.17 4.96 19.54
C ASP A 31 -15.12 6.06 19.81
N TRP A 32 -15.47 7.33 19.54
CA TRP A 32 -14.56 8.47 19.67
C TRP A 32 -15.10 9.61 20.53
N ASN A 33 -14.27 10.04 21.47
CA ASN A 33 -14.50 11.22 22.31
C ASN A 33 -13.94 12.46 21.63
N LEU A 34 -14.80 13.40 21.24
CA LEU A 34 -14.36 14.69 20.71
C LEU A 34 -14.11 15.65 21.87
N VAL A 35 -12.89 16.18 21.97
CA VAL A 35 -12.53 17.29 22.85
C VAL A 35 -12.24 18.54 22.01
N VAL A 36 -12.92 19.63 22.34
CA VAL A 36 -12.75 20.94 21.70
C VAL A 36 -12.13 21.89 22.70
N VAL A 37 -10.95 22.41 22.37
CA VAL A 37 -10.24 23.40 23.17
C VAL A 37 -10.59 24.80 22.67
N ALA A 38 -11.27 25.57 23.52
CA ALA A 38 -11.66 26.94 23.20
C ALA A 38 -10.47 27.92 23.30
N ASP A 39 -10.54 29.00 22.53
CA ASP A 39 -9.77 30.23 22.77
C ASP A 39 -10.69 31.40 23.18
N THR A 40 -10.10 32.52 23.56
CA THR A 40 -10.73 33.82 23.86
C THR A 40 -11.65 34.37 22.76
N LYS A 41 -11.52 33.88 21.52
CA LYS A 41 -12.39 34.25 20.39
C LYS A 41 -13.59 33.32 20.21
N THR A 42 -13.60 32.17 20.89
CA THR A 42 -14.69 31.19 20.78
C THR A 42 -15.99 31.80 21.31
N PRO A 43 -17.13 31.61 20.64
CA PRO A 43 -18.41 32.07 21.14
C PRO A 43 -18.68 31.61 22.58
N ALA A 44 -19.16 32.52 23.45
CA ALA A 44 -19.42 32.20 24.86
C ALA A 44 -20.55 31.18 25.04
N ASP A 45 -21.47 31.11 24.08
CA ASP A 45 -22.60 30.19 24.01
C ASP A 45 -22.30 28.94 23.14
N TRP A 46 -21.01 28.66 22.86
CA TRP A 46 -20.61 27.49 22.09
C TRP A 46 -21.13 26.21 22.74
N LYS A 47 -21.85 25.40 21.95
CA LYS A 47 -22.41 24.14 22.41
C LYS A 47 -22.56 23.14 21.27
N LEU A 48 -22.09 21.92 21.51
CA LEU A 48 -22.35 20.76 20.67
C LEU A 48 -22.58 19.55 21.57
N GLU A 49 -23.57 18.73 21.22
CA GLU A 49 -23.85 17.50 21.99
C GLU A 49 -22.69 16.50 21.84
N ASN A 50 -22.46 15.68 22.86
CA ASN A 50 -21.41 14.65 22.88
C ASN A 50 -19.98 15.18 22.70
N VAL A 51 -19.72 16.44 23.08
CA VAL A 51 -18.39 17.06 23.05
C VAL A 51 -17.89 17.44 24.44
N HIS A 52 -16.62 17.13 24.71
CA HIS A 52 -15.86 17.63 25.84
C HIS A 52 -15.36 19.04 25.51
N PHE A 53 -16.15 20.07 25.85
CA PHE A 53 -15.79 21.45 25.56
C PHE A 53 -14.96 22.07 26.68
N LEU A 54 -13.68 22.32 26.41
CA LEU A 54 -12.78 22.97 27.35
C LEU A 54 -12.87 24.49 27.16
N SER A 55 -13.79 25.16 27.86
CA SER A 55 -13.85 26.63 27.90
C SER A 55 -12.59 27.21 28.54
N VAL A 56 -12.28 28.49 28.31
CA VAL A 56 -11.09 29.14 28.91
C VAL A 56 -11.09 29.02 30.45
N ASP A 57 -12.24 29.24 31.09
CA ASP A 57 -12.38 29.10 32.54
C ASP A 57 -12.17 27.65 32.99
N TYR A 58 -12.70 26.67 32.24
CA TYR A 58 -12.50 25.27 32.57
C TYR A 58 -11.04 24.85 32.38
N GLN A 59 -10.38 25.32 31.33
CA GLN A 59 -8.95 25.08 31.12
C GLN A 59 -8.15 25.54 32.34
N ASN A 60 -8.39 26.75 32.85
CA ASN A 60 -7.71 27.30 34.02
C ASN A 60 -8.01 26.54 35.33
N SER A 61 -9.05 25.72 35.36
CA SER A 61 -9.38 24.84 36.48
C SER A 61 -8.74 23.45 36.39
N LEU A 62 -8.16 23.10 35.23
CA LEU A 62 -7.45 21.84 35.06
C LEU A 62 -6.14 21.87 35.84
N ASP A 63 -5.79 20.72 36.41
CA ASP A 63 -4.63 20.56 37.27
C ASP A 63 -3.32 20.32 36.47
N PHE A 64 -3.17 21.05 35.36
CA PHE A 64 -2.01 20.99 34.46
C PHE A 64 -1.25 22.31 34.50
N GLN A 65 0.05 22.26 34.80
CA GLN A 65 0.88 23.45 34.92
C GLN A 65 1.03 24.18 33.58
N ILE A 66 1.10 23.44 32.47
CA ILE A 66 1.31 24.00 31.13
C ILE A 66 0.22 25.03 30.74
N VAL A 67 -1.01 24.88 31.26
CA VAL A 67 -2.15 25.74 30.93
C VAL A 67 -1.86 27.22 31.18
N HIS A 68 -1.12 27.52 32.25
CA HIS A 68 -0.84 28.88 32.68
C HIS A 68 0.21 29.60 31.82
N TYR A 69 0.96 28.85 31.00
CA TYR A 69 2.05 29.37 30.17
C TYR A 69 1.73 29.33 28.68
N LEU A 70 0.68 28.63 28.27
CA LEU A 70 0.25 28.60 26.87
C LEU A 70 -0.40 29.94 26.47
N PRO A 71 0.02 30.54 25.34
CA PRO A 71 -0.52 31.81 24.89
C PRO A 71 -2.00 31.70 24.49
N TYR A 72 -2.74 32.80 24.65
CA TYR A 72 -4.08 32.96 24.08
C TYR A 72 -3.98 33.41 22.62
N LYS A 73 -5.09 33.25 21.87
CA LYS A 73 -5.19 33.47 20.42
C LYS A 73 -4.16 32.63 19.67
N SER A 74 -3.92 31.42 20.17
CA SER A 74 -2.90 30.52 19.67
C SER A 74 -3.47 29.13 19.47
N TYR A 75 -3.19 28.58 18.28
CA TYR A 75 -3.45 27.19 17.95
C TYR A 75 -2.83 26.21 18.96
N THR A 76 -1.69 26.58 19.55
CA THR A 76 -0.94 25.70 20.47
C THR A 76 -1.64 25.43 21.79
N ARG A 77 -2.75 26.12 22.11
CA ARG A 77 -3.62 25.72 23.24
C ARG A 77 -4.18 24.30 23.08
N LYS A 78 -4.14 23.73 21.86
CA LYS A 78 -4.42 22.30 21.59
C LYS A 78 -3.67 21.35 22.51
N ASN A 79 -2.48 21.73 23.00
CA ASN A 79 -1.70 20.98 24.00
C ASN A 79 -2.52 20.59 25.25
N ILE A 80 -3.44 21.45 25.67
CA ILE A 80 -4.34 21.20 26.82
C ILE A 80 -5.31 20.05 26.50
N GLY A 81 -5.82 20.02 25.27
CA GLY A 81 -6.70 18.96 24.78
C GLY A 81 -6.01 17.60 24.75
N TYR A 82 -4.71 17.55 24.42
CA TYR A 82 -3.91 16.33 24.51
C TYR A 82 -3.83 15.82 25.94
N LEU A 83 -3.37 16.63 26.89
CA LEU A 83 -3.30 16.23 28.31
C LEU A 83 -4.66 15.83 28.88
N TYR A 84 -5.72 16.54 28.49
CA TYR A 84 -7.09 16.18 28.86
C TYR A 84 -7.47 14.79 28.35
N ALA A 85 -7.23 14.49 27.06
CA ALA A 85 -7.50 13.17 26.51
C ALA A 85 -6.69 12.06 27.21
N ILE A 86 -5.40 12.30 27.45
CA ILE A 86 -4.49 11.35 28.11
C ILE A 86 -4.96 11.05 29.54
N SER A 87 -5.26 12.08 30.32
CA SER A 87 -5.75 11.92 31.71
C SER A 87 -7.11 11.23 31.80
N ASN A 88 -7.88 11.22 30.71
CA ASN A 88 -9.15 10.50 30.60
C ASN A 88 -9.00 9.14 29.90
N GLY A 89 -7.80 8.56 29.89
CA GLY A 89 -7.57 7.17 29.48
C GLY A 89 -7.46 6.95 27.97
N ALA A 90 -7.02 7.95 27.21
CA ALA A 90 -6.78 7.78 25.78
C ALA A 90 -5.78 6.64 25.51
N GLU A 91 -6.10 5.79 24.55
CA GLU A 91 -5.18 4.87 23.88
C GLU A 91 -4.79 5.40 22.50
N TRP A 92 -5.70 6.14 21.87
CA TRP A 92 -5.51 6.74 20.55
C TRP A 92 -5.97 8.20 20.56
N ILE A 93 -5.15 9.09 19.97
CA ILE A 93 -5.49 10.50 19.76
C ILE A 93 -5.40 10.80 18.27
N TYR A 94 -6.50 11.22 17.68
CA TYR A 94 -6.57 11.79 16.34
C TYR A 94 -6.44 13.31 16.43
N ASP A 95 -5.33 13.81 15.92
CA ASP A 95 -4.96 15.21 15.84
C ASP A 95 -5.46 15.79 14.51
N THR A 96 -6.43 16.70 14.60
CA THR A 96 -7.10 17.27 13.43
C THR A 96 -7.64 18.68 13.68
N ASP A 97 -8.01 19.38 12.62
CA ASP A 97 -8.61 20.72 12.66
C ASP A 97 -10.14 20.63 12.51
N ASP A 98 -10.84 21.73 12.79
CA ASP A 98 -12.31 21.80 12.71
C ASP A 98 -12.86 21.89 11.27
N ASP A 99 -11.98 21.88 10.27
CA ASP A 99 -12.28 21.95 8.83
C ASP A 99 -11.80 20.74 8.01
N ASN A 100 -11.19 19.74 8.66
CA ASN A 100 -10.74 18.54 7.96
C ASN A 100 -11.84 17.47 7.93
N LYS A 101 -12.16 16.98 6.74
CA LYS A 101 -13.31 16.08 6.54
C LYS A 101 -12.85 14.66 6.29
N PRO A 102 -13.11 13.70 7.21
CA PRO A 102 -12.88 12.28 6.92
C PRO A 102 -13.61 11.84 5.63
N TYR A 103 -12.93 11.08 4.79
CA TYR A 103 -13.39 10.65 3.46
C TYR A 103 -13.27 9.13 3.32
N GLY A 104 -14.16 8.50 2.54
CA GLY A 104 -14.14 7.04 2.35
C GLY A 104 -14.31 6.29 3.67
N LEU A 105 -13.32 5.45 4.02
CA LEU A 105 -13.29 4.73 5.30
C LEU A 105 -12.98 5.65 6.51
N GLY A 106 -12.52 6.88 6.27
CA GLY A 106 -12.23 7.88 7.30
C GLY A 106 -11.27 7.35 8.36
N LEU A 107 -11.66 7.47 9.63
CA LEU A 107 -10.82 7.00 10.75
C LEU A 107 -10.65 5.48 10.78
N LYS A 108 -11.52 4.70 10.11
CA LYS A 108 -11.36 3.24 10.02
C LYS A 108 -10.21 2.81 9.11
N GLN A 109 -9.61 3.75 8.36
CA GLN A 109 -8.49 3.45 7.46
C GLN A 109 -7.14 3.39 8.18
N PHE A 110 -7.03 3.95 9.38
CA PHE A 110 -5.86 3.77 10.22
C PHE A 110 -5.75 2.33 10.74
N ASN A 111 -4.54 1.90 11.02
CA ASN A 111 -4.28 0.58 11.59
C ASN A 111 -4.27 0.64 13.13
N TYR A 112 -5.14 -0.14 13.77
CA TYR A 112 -5.25 -0.21 15.24
C TYR A 112 -4.69 -1.52 15.82
N GLU A 113 -4.22 -2.44 14.99
CA GLU A 113 -3.67 -3.74 15.40
C GLU A 113 -2.28 -3.57 16.03
N GLN A 114 -1.85 -4.48 16.91
CA GLN A 114 -0.49 -4.40 17.49
C GLN A 114 0.59 -4.76 16.46
N GLU A 115 0.28 -5.70 15.58
CA GLU A 115 1.16 -6.21 14.53
C GLU A 115 0.41 -6.15 13.20
N MET A 116 1.15 -5.90 12.12
CA MET A 116 0.61 -5.77 10.78
C MET A 116 1.57 -6.35 9.74
N SER A 117 1.06 -6.64 8.55
CA SER A 117 1.86 -6.83 7.35
C SER A 117 1.90 -5.54 6.53
N GLY A 118 2.93 -5.36 5.68
CA GLY A 118 2.96 -4.23 4.76
C GLY A 118 4.36 -3.81 4.33
N LEU A 119 4.41 -2.70 3.60
CA LEU A 119 5.66 -2.11 3.15
C LEU A 119 6.33 -1.30 4.26
N ARG A 120 7.64 -1.46 4.36
CA ARG A 120 8.53 -0.67 5.18
C ARG A 120 9.63 -0.06 4.33
N TYR A 121 9.84 1.23 4.48
CA TYR A 121 10.95 1.95 3.89
C TYR A 121 12.17 1.81 4.78
N THR A 122 13.29 1.38 4.21
CA THR A 122 14.53 1.09 4.93
C THR A 122 15.61 2.11 4.63
N THR A 123 16.46 2.34 5.62
CA THR A 123 17.73 3.04 5.44
C THR A 123 18.72 2.10 4.73
N SER A 124 19.57 2.64 3.86
CA SER A 124 20.64 1.84 3.23
C SER A 124 21.64 1.33 4.29
N THR A 125 22.36 0.25 4.02
CA THR A 125 23.40 -0.25 4.94
C THR A 125 24.76 0.44 4.76
N ILE A 126 24.86 1.39 3.82
CA ILE A 126 26.11 2.10 3.51
C ILE A 126 26.42 3.09 4.65
N GLN A 127 27.63 3.00 5.21
CA GLN A 127 28.14 3.97 6.18
C GLN A 127 28.26 5.37 5.55
N ASN A 128 28.01 6.43 6.33
CA ASN A 128 28.04 7.84 5.89
C ASN A 128 27.01 8.21 4.82
N GLN A 129 25.76 7.77 5.00
CA GLN A 129 24.64 8.25 4.19
C GLN A 129 24.56 9.76 4.17
N SER A 130 24.34 10.29 2.98
CA SER A 130 23.95 11.67 2.79
C SER A 130 22.54 11.90 3.35
N ILE A 131 22.25 13.11 3.80
CA ILE A 131 20.93 13.47 4.35
C ILE A 131 19.79 13.17 3.38
N ILE A 132 20.01 13.36 2.08
CA ILE A 132 19.00 13.05 1.05
C ILE A 132 18.60 11.57 1.04
N GLU A 133 19.49 10.66 1.45
CA GLU A 133 19.18 9.24 1.58
C GLU A 133 18.35 8.93 2.85
N LYS A 134 18.38 9.81 3.84
CA LYS A 134 17.56 9.70 5.05
C LYS A 134 16.22 10.39 4.93
N LEU A 135 15.96 11.07 3.82
CA LEU A 135 14.68 11.70 3.55
C LEU A 135 13.70 10.73 2.88
N PHE A 136 12.42 10.94 3.20
CA PHE A 136 11.32 10.31 2.49
C PHE A 136 10.25 11.34 2.12
N ASN A 137 9.85 11.36 0.86
CA ASN A 137 8.76 12.19 0.38
C ASN A 137 7.50 11.32 0.22
N PRO A 138 6.52 11.41 1.12
CA PRO A 138 5.30 10.62 1.04
C PRO A 138 4.51 10.94 -0.23
N TYR A 139 4.42 12.21 -0.65
CA TYR A 139 3.59 12.59 -1.80
C TYR A 139 4.09 11.97 -3.10
N ARG A 140 5.41 11.85 -3.25
CA ARG A 140 6.04 11.09 -4.34
C ARG A 140 5.65 9.61 -4.32
N PHE A 141 5.70 8.95 -3.17
CA PHE A 141 5.32 7.53 -3.05
C PHE A 141 3.84 7.31 -3.44
N PHE A 142 2.96 8.25 -3.08
CA PHE A 142 1.55 8.22 -3.43
C PHE A 142 1.24 8.81 -4.83
N GLY A 143 2.25 8.95 -5.69
CA GLY A 143 2.10 9.20 -7.13
C GLY A 143 2.33 10.62 -7.62
N LEU A 144 2.68 11.56 -6.73
CA LEU A 144 2.93 12.96 -7.06
C LEU A 144 4.44 13.26 -7.06
N ASP A 145 5.12 12.85 -8.13
CA ASP A 145 6.57 12.94 -8.33
C ASP A 145 7.17 14.35 -8.08
N LYS A 146 6.40 15.40 -8.35
CA LYS A 146 6.83 16.81 -8.29
C LYS A 146 6.28 17.58 -7.09
N MET A 147 5.65 16.90 -6.14
CA MET A 147 5.02 17.52 -4.98
C MET A 147 5.74 17.07 -3.70
N TRP A 148 5.76 17.93 -2.69
CA TRP A 148 6.41 17.65 -1.42
C TRP A 148 5.57 18.22 -0.26
N PRO A 149 5.60 17.58 0.93
CA PRO A 149 4.96 18.10 2.12
C PRO A 149 5.64 19.37 2.64
N ARG A 150 4.88 20.26 3.31
CA ARG A 150 5.46 21.40 4.03
C ARG A 150 6.53 20.89 5.02
N GLY A 151 7.69 21.54 5.05
CA GLY A 151 8.85 21.09 5.85
C GLY A 151 9.82 20.18 5.11
N PHE A 152 9.53 19.75 3.89
CA PHE A 152 10.52 19.01 3.11
C PHE A 152 11.65 19.97 2.70
N PRO A 153 12.94 19.66 2.94
CA PRO A 153 14.00 20.65 2.73
C PRO A 153 14.14 21.01 1.25
N LEU A 154 14.01 22.31 0.94
CA LEU A 154 13.95 22.81 -0.43
C LEU A 154 15.21 22.50 -1.23
N GLU A 155 16.38 22.41 -0.57
CA GLU A 155 17.65 22.10 -1.21
C GLU A 155 17.71 20.69 -1.82
N TYR A 156 16.80 19.78 -1.42
CA TYR A 156 16.81 18.38 -1.88
C TYR A 156 15.69 18.05 -2.87
N ILE A 157 14.65 18.88 -3.03
CA ILE A 157 13.45 18.56 -3.83
C ILE A 157 13.79 18.10 -5.26
N LYS A 158 14.71 18.80 -5.94
CA LYS A 158 15.06 18.50 -7.34
C LYS A 158 15.80 17.18 -7.52
N HIS A 159 16.49 16.70 -6.49
CA HIS A 159 17.38 15.54 -6.56
C HIS A 159 16.83 14.32 -5.79
N HIS A 160 15.75 14.51 -5.03
CA HIS A 160 15.19 13.46 -4.19
C HIS A 160 14.22 12.58 -4.98
N ASN A 161 14.43 11.26 -4.91
CA ASN A 161 13.63 10.30 -5.67
C ASN A 161 13.06 9.14 -4.84
N ASN A 162 13.12 9.19 -3.50
CA ASN A 162 12.85 8.05 -2.60
C ASN A 162 13.69 6.78 -2.88
N GLY A 163 14.61 6.81 -3.85
CA GLY A 163 15.54 5.73 -4.17
C GLY A 163 14.87 4.45 -4.66
N GLU A 164 15.71 3.55 -5.18
CA GLU A 164 15.33 2.19 -5.55
C GLU A 164 15.86 1.23 -4.48
N ASP A 165 15.24 0.05 -4.34
CA ASP A 165 15.66 -1.01 -3.40
C ASP A 165 15.69 -0.57 -1.92
N ARG A 166 14.88 0.43 -1.57
CA ARG A 166 14.72 0.94 -0.19
C ARG A 166 13.42 0.52 0.46
N GLN A 167 12.77 -0.51 -0.07
CA GLN A 167 11.52 -1.03 0.46
C GLN A 167 11.68 -2.51 0.77
N VAL A 168 11.06 -2.93 1.86
CA VAL A 168 10.87 -4.33 2.20
C VAL A 168 9.39 -4.59 2.44
N LEU A 169 8.93 -5.77 2.04
CA LEU A 169 7.62 -6.27 2.41
C LEU A 169 7.80 -7.19 3.61
N CYS A 170 7.14 -6.90 4.72
CA CYS A 170 7.16 -7.72 5.92
C CYS A 170 5.79 -8.33 6.17
N SER A 171 5.73 -9.64 6.42
CA SER A 171 4.50 -10.35 6.77
C SER A 171 4.07 -10.06 8.22
N LYS A 172 5.02 -9.79 9.10
CA LYS A 172 4.77 -9.44 10.51
C LYS A 172 5.73 -8.34 10.97
N MET A 173 5.18 -7.19 11.33
CA MET A 173 5.90 -6.09 11.96
C MET A 173 5.02 -5.33 12.96
N LYS A 174 5.64 -4.72 13.97
CA LYS A 174 4.96 -3.82 14.90
C LYS A 174 4.40 -2.62 14.11
N ARG A 175 3.16 -2.25 14.39
CA ARG A 175 2.56 -1.05 13.79
C ARG A 175 3.35 0.22 14.14
N SER A 176 3.10 1.28 13.38
CA SER A 176 3.60 2.61 13.69
C SER A 176 2.95 3.19 14.95
N ALA A 177 3.72 4.02 15.65
CA ALA A 177 3.24 4.79 16.81
C ALA A 177 2.52 6.07 16.37
N VAL A 178 2.86 6.58 15.18
CA VAL A 178 2.24 7.75 14.55
C VAL A 178 1.86 7.38 13.11
N GLN A 179 0.62 7.67 12.71
CA GLN A 179 0.13 7.45 11.37
C GLN A 179 -0.37 8.76 10.78
N GLN A 180 0.25 9.23 9.71
CA GLN A 180 -0.20 10.42 8.99
C GLN A 180 -1.04 10.02 7.77
N GLY A 181 -2.31 10.44 7.76
CA GLY A 181 -3.19 10.24 6.62
C GLY A 181 -3.04 11.33 5.57
N LEU A 182 -3.07 10.95 4.30
CA LEU A 182 -3.10 11.91 3.20
C LEU A 182 -4.47 12.60 3.07
N VAL A 183 -4.45 13.80 2.51
CA VAL A 183 -5.63 14.67 2.35
C VAL A 183 -5.80 15.03 0.88
N HIS A 184 -6.96 14.75 0.30
CA HIS A 184 -7.29 15.15 -1.07
C HIS A 184 -7.66 16.64 -1.17
N HIS A 185 -7.64 17.13 -2.42
CA HIS A 185 -8.02 18.49 -2.82
C HIS A 185 -6.99 19.52 -2.38
N ASP A 186 -6.94 19.88 -1.10
CA ASP A 186 -5.98 20.87 -0.58
C ASP A 186 -4.98 20.29 0.43
N PRO A 187 -4.06 19.40 0.01
CA PRO A 187 -3.03 18.81 0.86
C PRO A 187 -2.05 19.85 1.43
N ASP A 188 -1.37 19.46 2.49
CA ASP A 188 -0.46 20.32 3.24
C ASP A 188 0.93 20.43 2.58
N VAL A 189 0.97 21.29 1.58
CA VAL A 189 2.20 21.77 0.93
C VAL A 189 2.58 23.15 1.45
N ASP A 190 3.82 23.54 1.17
CA ASP A 190 4.28 24.89 1.46
C ASP A 190 3.71 25.96 0.51
N ALA A 191 3.90 27.22 0.89
CA ALA A 191 3.45 28.36 0.12
C ALA A 191 4.17 28.50 -1.23
N VAL A 192 5.41 27.99 -1.39
CA VAL A 192 6.11 27.98 -2.69
C VAL A 192 5.34 27.13 -3.70
N TYR A 193 4.94 25.92 -3.31
CA TYR A 193 4.12 25.06 -4.18
C TYR A 193 2.76 25.70 -4.49
N ARG A 194 2.11 26.30 -3.48
CA ARG A 194 0.81 26.98 -3.67
C ARG A 194 0.91 28.16 -4.63
N LEU A 195 1.92 29.02 -4.48
CA LEU A 195 2.16 30.17 -5.37
C LEU A 195 2.35 29.76 -6.83
N LEU A 196 2.87 28.55 -7.08
CA LEU A 196 3.11 28.04 -8.42
C LEU A 196 1.91 27.29 -9.03
N ASN A 197 1.07 26.65 -8.21
CA ASN A 197 0.09 25.68 -8.71
C ASN A 197 -1.37 25.93 -8.27
N ALA A 198 -1.61 26.76 -7.24
CA ALA A 198 -2.97 27.01 -6.74
C ALA A 198 -3.69 28.11 -7.54
N ASP A 199 -5.01 28.01 -7.64
CA ASP A 199 -5.88 29.05 -8.17
C ASP A 199 -6.60 29.82 -7.04
N GLN A 200 -7.61 30.63 -7.39
CA GLN A 200 -8.42 31.39 -6.42
C GLN A 200 -9.26 30.50 -5.49
N LYS A 201 -9.41 29.20 -5.78
CA LYS A 201 -10.13 28.22 -4.97
C LYS A 201 -9.19 27.26 -4.22
N GLY A 202 -7.88 27.44 -4.37
CA GLY A 202 -6.86 26.61 -3.73
C GLY A 202 -6.27 25.56 -4.69
N LEU A 203 -5.91 24.41 -4.14
CA LEU A 203 -5.41 23.26 -4.88
C LEU A 203 -6.56 22.27 -5.15
N ASP A 204 -6.43 21.41 -6.18
CA ASP A 204 -7.28 20.23 -6.42
C ASP A 204 -6.40 18.99 -6.66
N GLU A 205 -5.50 18.73 -5.72
CA GLU A 205 -4.53 17.65 -5.83
C GLU A 205 -5.14 16.29 -5.47
N ARG A 206 -4.74 15.28 -6.22
CA ARG A 206 -5.16 13.89 -5.99
C ARG A 206 -3.96 12.96 -5.95
N PHE A 207 -4.02 11.98 -5.05
CA PHE A 207 -3.06 10.89 -4.93
C PHE A 207 -3.53 9.62 -5.64
N ASN A 208 -2.60 8.69 -5.89
CA ASN A 208 -2.92 7.39 -6.46
C ASN A 208 -3.83 6.61 -5.49
N LYS A 209 -5.03 6.25 -5.97
CA LYS A 209 -6.07 5.58 -5.16
C LYS A 209 -5.75 4.12 -4.79
N PHE A 210 -4.70 3.53 -5.36
CA PHE A 210 -4.32 2.13 -5.18
C PHE A 210 -3.10 1.94 -4.27
N ALA A 211 -2.32 3.00 -4.06
CA ALA A 211 -1.10 2.94 -3.26
C ALA A 211 -1.41 2.49 -1.80
N PRO A 212 -0.60 1.59 -1.23
CA PRO A 212 -0.75 1.11 0.13
C PRO A 212 -0.17 2.08 1.17
N SER A 213 -0.27 1.75 2.45
CA SER A 213 0.49 2.43 3.51
C SER A 213 1.99 2.10 3.42
N ILE A 214 2.83 3.01 3.90
CA ILE A 214 4.28 2.83 3.99
C ILE A 214 4.78 3.25 5.38
N LEU A 215 5.49 2.36 6.06
CA LEU A 215 6.08 2.59 7.38
C LEU A 215 7.55 2.98 7.23
N LEU A 216 8.03 3.98 7.97
CA LEU A 216 9.42 4.43 7.88
C LEU A 216 10.28 3.81 8.99
N GLU A 217 11.44 3.29 8.61
CA GLU A 217 12.44 2.83 9.56
C GLU A 217 13.03 3.99 10.38
N PRO A 218 13.26 3.80 11.71
CA PRO A 218 13.99 4.76 12.51
C PRO A 218 15.30 5.21 11.86
N GLY A 219 15.54 6.52 11.85
CA GLY A 219 16.64 7.15 11.11
C GLY A 219 16.22 7.71 9.75
N THR A 220 14.98 7.48 9.31
CA THR A 220 14.37 8.16 8.16
C THR A 220 13.54 9.36 8.65
N TYR A 221 13.61 10.47 7.92
CA TYR A 221 12.85 11.68 8.21
C TYR A 221 11.87 12.03 7.09
N ALA A 222 10.63 12.30 7.47
CA ALA A 222 9.61 12.90 6.62
C ALA A 222 8.77 13.87 7.47
N PRO A 223 8.54 15.11 7.03
CA PRO A 223 7.70 16.02 7.79
C PRO A 223 6.23 15.57 7.75
N TRP A 224 5.51 15.86 8.83
CA TRP A 224 4.06 15.70 8.89
C TRP A 224 3.42 16.81 9.73
N ASN A 225 2.13 17.03 9.52
CA ASN A 225 1.38 18.13 10.12
C ASN A 225 0.45 17.66 11.26
N SER A 226 -0.43 18.52 11.73
CA SER A 226 -1.41 18.24 12.80
C SER A 226 -2.87 18.19 12.30
N GLN A 227 -3.07 17.90 11.01
CA GLN A 227 -4.38 17.94 10.36
C GLN A 227 -5.05 16.55 10.26
N ASN A 228 -4.28 15.48 10.11
CA ASN A 228 -4.80 14.14 9.85
C ASN A 228 -3.90 13.05 10.43
N THR A 229 -3.54 13.20 11.71
CA THR A 229 -2.51 12.37 12.33
C THR A 229 -3.10 11.56 13.48
N LEU A 230 -2.89 10.25 13.46
CA LEU A 230 -3.26 9.37 14.56
C LEU A 230 -2.03 9.01 15.39
N PHE A 231 -2.12 9.22 16.70
CA PHE A 231 -1.11 8.87 17.68
C PHE A 231 -1.61 7.73 18.56
N HIS A 232 -0.78 6.73 18.78
CA HIS A 232 -0.98 5.73 19.83
C HIS A 232 -0.40 6.23 21.15
N LYS A 233 -0.91 5.71 22.28
CA LYS A 233 -0.42 6.08 23.63
C LYS A 233 1.08 5.97 23.83
N SER A 234 1.76 5.08 23.12
CA SER A 234 3.23 4.98 23.15
C SER A 234 3.96 6.22 22.60
N ALA A 235 3.27 7.16 21.98
CA ALA A 235 3.82 8.39 21.39
C ALA A 235 3.21 9.67 21.96
N PHE A 236 2.38 9.63 23.00
CA PHE A 236 1.75 10.85 23.51
C PHE A 236 2.72 11.87 24.13
N HIS A 237 3.90 11.43 24.55
CA HIS A 237 4.97 12.32 25.00
C HIS A 237 5.51 13.27 23.91
N ILE A 238 5.27 12.99 22.62
CA ILE A 238 5.72 13.86 21.51
C ILE A 238 4.62 14.74 20.91
N LEU A 239 3.44 14.82 21.53
CA LEU A 239 2.30 15.59 21.00
C LEU A 239 2.46 17.11 21.12
N MET A 240 3.31 17.58 22.04
CA MET A 240 3.45 19.00 22.37
C MET A 240 3.80 19.85 21.15
N LEU A 241 2.97 20.86 20.86
CA LEU A 241 3.17 21.86 19.82
C LEU A 241 3.94 23.07 20.37
N PRO A 242 5.10 23.44 19.78
CA PRO A 242 5.88 24.60 20.20
C PRO A 242 5.16 25.92 19.87
N THR A 243 5.38 26.92 20.71
CA THR A 243 4.66 28.20 20.75
C THR A 243 5.50 29.39 20.27
N THR A 244 6.83 29.27 20.24
CA THR A 244 7.73 30.38 19.91
C THR A 244 7.99 30.55 18.42
N VAL A 245 7.49 29.60 17.62
CA VAL A 245 7.52 29.58 16.15
C VAL A 245 6.17 29.97 15.55
N SER A 246 6.13 30.27 14.26
CA SER A 246 4.87 30.63 13.59
C SER A 246 3.87 29.47 13.58
N PHE A 247 2.58 29.80 13.40
CA PHE A 247 1.52 28.80 13.24
C PHE A 247 1.76 27.84 12.06
N ARG A 248 2.44 28.29 11.00
CA ARG A 248 2.76 27.45 9.84
C ARG A 248 3.98 26.53 10.07
N THR A 249 4.75 26.77 11.14
CA THR A 249 5.99 26.06 11.47
C THR A 249 5.81 25.07 12.63
N THR A 250 4.91 25.37 13.58
CA THR A 250 4.77 24.65 14.86
C THR A 250 4.67 23.12 14.73
N ASP A 251 3.78 22.63 13.87
CA ASP A 251 3.51 21.21 13.73
C ASP A 251 4.61 20.46 12.96
N ILE A 252 5.25 21.15 12.01
CA ILE A 252 6.42 20.66 11.28
C ILE A 252 7.61 20.51 12.23
N TRP A 253 7.89 21.49 13.09
CA TRP A 253 9.03 21.42 14.03
C TRP A 253 8.79 20.32 15.06
N ARG A 254 7.56 20.22 15.58
CA ARG A 254 7.13 19.08 16.39
C ARG A 254 7.40 17.77 15.65
N SER A 255 7.09 17.67 14.36
CA SER A 255 7.30 16.41 13.62
C SER A 255 8.76 15.97 13.57
N PHE A 256 9.72 16.88 13.42
CA PHE A 256 11.15 16.53 13.42
C PHE A 256 11.66 16.18 14.82
N PHE A 257 11.27 16.97 15.83
CA PHE A 257 11.58 16.67 17.23
C PHE A 257 11.02 15.30 17.64
N ALA A 258 9.74 15.04 17.31
CA ALA A 258 9.05 13.79 17.56
C ALA A 258 9.74 12.60 16.91
N GLN A 259 10.14 12.71 15.63
CA GLN A 259 10.85 11.63 14.93
C GLN A 259 12.09 11.21 15.69
N LYS A 260 12.94 12.18 16.10
CA LYS A 260 14.18 11.82 16.78
C LYS A 260 13.92 11.09 18.10
N ILE A 261 12.98 11.58 18.90
CA ILE A 261 12.63 10.95 20.18
C ILE A 261 12.02 9.56 19.97
N LEU A 262 11.12 9.38 18.99
CA LEU A 262 10.55 8.07 18.65
C LEU A 262 11.61 7.08 18.18
N HIS A 263 12.61 7.54 17.43
CA HIS A 263 13.71 6.70 16.95
C HIS A 263 14.52 6.10 18.11
N LEU A 264 14.66 6.80 19.25
CA LEU A 264 15.35 6.29 20.44
C LEU A 264 14.67 5.06 21.06
N SER A 265 13.37 4.87 20.79
CA SER A 265 12.57 3.74 21.28
C SER A 265 12.21 2.73 20.19
N GLY A 266 12.86 2.81 19.02
CA GLY A 266 12.53 1.98 17.86
C GLY A 266 11.09 2.17 17.34
N LEU A 267 10.41 3.23 17.77
CA LEU A 267 9.04 3.54 17.34
C LEU A 267 9.07 4.19 15.96
N ALA A 268 8.19 3.72 15.09
CA ALA A 268 8.12 4.15 13.70
C ALA A 268 6.90 5.01 13.42
N ILE A 269 6.98 5.75 12.32
CA ILE A 269 5.84 6.44 11.73
C ILE A 269 5.39 5.73 10.45
N SER A 270 4.17 5.99 10.01
CA SER A 270 3.75 5.59 8.67
C SER A 270 2.91 6.66 8.00
N PHE A 271 2.94 6.67 6.67
CA PHE A 271 1.99 7.42 5.86
C PHE A 271 0.94 6.46 5.33
N ILE A 272 -0.33 6.81 5.51
CA ILE A 272 -1.45 6.00 5.06
C ILE A 272 -2.16 6.67 3.87
N PRO A 273 -2.83 5.88 3.01
CA PRO A 273 -3.56 6.38 1.86
C PRO A 273 -4.63 7.41 2.24
N VAL A 274 -5.14 8.13 1.24
CA VAL A 274 -6.07 9.24 1.49
C VAL A 274 -7.33 8.78 2.19
N ASN A 275 -7.57 9.38 3.36
CA ASN A 275 -8.75 9.14 4.20
C ASN A 275 -9.42 10.45 4.64
N ALA A 276 -9.01 11.59 4.11
CA ALA A 276 -9.62 12.90 4.35
C ALA A 276 -9.59 13.80 3.11
N VAL A 277 -10.44 14.83 3.10
CA VAL A 277 -10.52 15.86 2.06
C VAL A 277 -10.60 17.22 2.75
N GLN A 278 -9.87 18.22 2.24
CA GLN A 278 -9.94 19.58 2.78
C GLN A 278 -10.31 20.58 1.68
N PHE A 279 -11.25 21.47 2.00
CA PHE A 279 -11.68 22.57 1.14
C PHE A 279 -11.35 23.88 1.82
N ARG A 280 -10.34 24.60 1.34
CA ARG A 280 -9.97 25.92 1.87
C ARG A 280 -10.48 27.05 0.99
N ASN A 281 -10.62 28.23 1.60
CA ASN A 281 -10.71 29.48 0.85
C ASN A 281 -9.30 29.97 0.51
N SER A 282 -9.15 30.77 -0.55
CA SER A 282 -7.86 31.36 -0.91
C SER A 282 -7.26 32.14 0.25
N HIS A 283 -6.12 31.67 0.77
CA HIS A 283 -5.28 32.42 1.69
C HIS A 283 -4.46 33.47 0.92
N ASN A 284 -3.89 34.42 1.65
CA ASN A 284 -2.81 35.24 1.09
C ASN A 284 -1.52 34.40 1.09
N PHE A 285 -1.27 33.68 0.00
CA PHE A 285 -0.11 32.79 -0.13
C PHE A 285 1.23 33.51 0.03
N LEU A 286 1.31 34.82 -0.27
CA LEU A 286 2.52 35.60 -0.04
C LEU A 286 2.76 35.85 1.45
N LYS A 287 1.70 36.04 2.24
CA LYS A 287 1.80 36.09 3.70
C LYS A 287 2.20 34.72 4.25
N ASP A 288 1.60 33.64 3.76
CA ASP A 288 1.99 32.28 4.18
C ASP A 288 3.47 32.01 3.90
N PHE A 289 3.99 32.43 2.74
CA PHE A 289 5.41 32.35 2.43
C PHE A 289 6.30 33.09 3.44
N GLN A 290 5.86 34.26 3.91
CA GLN A 290 6.58 35.00 4.95
C GLN A 290 6.52 34.28 6.31
N ASP A 291 5.35 33.75 6.67
CA ASP A 291 5.14 33.01 7.92
C ASP A 291 5.86 31.65 7.93
N GLU A 292 6.16 31.09 6.75
CA GLU A 292 6.88 29.82 6.55
C GLU A 292 8.41 29.98 6.37
N ARG A 293 8.95 31.19 6.51
CA ARG A 293 10.38 31.46 6.23
C ARG A 293 11.34 30.48 6.94
N GLN A 294 11.12 30.20 8.22
CA GLN A 294 11.94 29.25 8.99
C GLN A 294 11.87 27.82 8.42
N VAL A 295 10.70 27.41 7.92
CA VAL A 295 10.51 26.11 7.27
C VAL A 295 11.50 25.94 6.10
N TYR A 296 11.65 26.98 5.29
CA TYR A 296 12.55 26.96 4.13
C TYR A 296 14.03 27.01 4.52
N GLU A 297 14.37 27.79 5.52
CA GLU A 297 15.78 28.04 5.89
C GLU A 297 16.37 26.95 6.80
N ASP A 298 15.54 26.29 7.62
CA ASP A 298 16.04 25.49 8.75
C ASP A 298 15.65 23.99 8.70
N SER A 299 14.68 23.55 7.90
CA SER A 299 14.30 22.11 7.86
C SER A 299 15.49 21.19 7.59
N GLY A 300 16.32 21.53 6.61
CA GLY A 300 17.55 20.78 6.32
C GLY A 300 18.61 20.88 7.42
N LYS A 301 18.68 22.01 8.15
CA LYS A 301 19.62 22.20 9.27
C LYS A 301 19.20 21.34 10.46
N ILE A 302 17.91 21.31 10.78
CA ILE A 302 17.33 20.47 11.83
C ILE A 302 17.65 19.01 11.55
N ILE A 303 17.36 18.51 10.35
CA ILE A 303 17.63 17.10 10.01
C ILE A 303 19.13 16.79 10.11
N ARG A 304 20.02 17.66 9.62
CA ARG A 304 21.49 17.50 9.77
C ARG A 304 21.92 17.43 11.24
N TYR A 305 21.30 18.25 12.09
CA TYR A 305 21.58 18.24 13.52
C TYR A 305 21.07 16.94 14.17
N LEU A 306 19.80 16.60 13.95
CA LEU A 306 19.16 15.39 14.49
C LEU A 306 19.83 14.10 14.05
N ASP A 307 20.38 14.07 12.84
CA ASP A 307 21.07 12.90 12.32
C ASP A 307 22.32 12.54 13.12
N ASN A 308 23.03 13.56 13.62
CA ASN A 308 24.24 13.39 14.43
C ASN A 308 23.98 13.47 15.94
N TRP A 309 22.74 13.76 16.34
CA TRP A 309 22.39 13.92 17.74
C TRP A 309 22.27 12.57 18.45
N GLU A 310 22.77 12.50 19.68
CA GLU A 310 22.63 11.35 20.57
C GLU A 310 22.15 11.81 21.95
N CYS A 311 21.34 10.98 22.60
CA CYS A 311 20.90 11.25 23.96
C CYS A 311 21.97 10.79 24.96
N GLY A 312 22.35 11.67 25.90
CA GLY A 312 23.26 11.35 27.01
C GLY A 312 22.59 10.70 28.22
N HIS A 313 21.28 10.45 28.16
CA HIS A 313 20.46 9.94 29.25
C HIS A 313 19.89 8.56 28.96
N LEU A 314 19.43 7.87 30.01
CA LEU A 314 18.89 6.51 29.94
C LEU A 314 17.36 6.46 29.93
N ASP A 315 16.69 7.62 29.87
CA ASP A 315 15.24 7.75 29.90
C ASP A 315 14.75 8.83 28.92
N ILE A 316 13.59 8.56 28.32
CA ILE A 316 12.98 9.45 27.31
C ILE A 316 12.70 10.87 27.84
N PRO A 317 12.15 11.08 29.05
CA PRO A 317 11.95 12.42 29.60
C PRO A 317 13.23 13.27 29.54
N ASN A 318 14.35 12.77 30.06
CA ASN A 318 15.60 13.53 30.05
C ASN A 318 16.18 13.69 28.64
N CYS A 319 16.01 12.72 27.74
CA CYS A 319 16.34 12.88 26.33
C CYS A 319 15.54 14.02 25.67
N MET A 320 14.25 14.13 25.98
CA MET A 320 13.41 15.22 25.48
C MET A 320 13.86 16.59 26.00
N ARG A 321 14.20 16.68 27.29
CA ARG A 321 14.74 17.93 27.89
C ARG A 321 16.04 18.34 27.23
N GLN A 322 16.96 17.39 27.06
CA GLN A 322 18.23 17.63 26.38
C GLN A 322 17.98 18.15 24.94
N LEU A 323 17.13 17.46 24.17
CA LEU A 323 16.85 17.86 22.79
C LEU A 323 16.14 19.23 22.71
N ALA A 324 15.27 19.55 23.66
CA ALA A 324 14.57 20.84 23.69
C ALA A 324 15.52 21.99 24.02
N LYS A 325 16.47 21.76 24.94
CA LYS A 325 17.57 22.69 25.19
C LYS A 325 18.42 22.87 23.94
N ASP A 326 18.79 21.77 23.28
CA ASP A 326 19.59 21.80 22.06
C ASP A 326 18.88 22.54 20.92
N PHE A 327 17.57 22.38 20.76
CA PHE A 327 16.76 23.15 19.81
C PHE A 327 16.79 24.65 20.09
N THR A 328 16.81 25.03 21.37
CA THR A 328 16.92 26.43 21.81
C THR A 328 18.32 26.99 21.54
N ASP A 329 19.37 26.25 21.91
CA ASP A 329 20.76 26.63 21.68
C ASP A 329 21.09 26.83 20.18
N ASN A 330 20.46 26.02 19.31
CA ASN A 330 20.61 26.13 17.86
C ASN A 330 19.65 27.16 17.23
N GLY A 331 18.81 27.83 18.02
CA GLY A 331 17.89 28.88 17.56
C GLY A 331 16.67 28.38 16.78
N PHE A 332 16.36 27.08 16.86
CA PHE A 332 15.13 26.52 16.26
C PHE A 332 13.89 26.83 17.10
N TRP A 333 14.07 26.92 18.43
CA TRP A 333 13.09 27.33 19.43
C TRP A 333 13.64 28.47 20.31
N LYS A 334 12.77 29.08 21.12
CA LYS A 334 13.17 29.98 22.21
C LYS A 334 13.00 29.29 23.57
N GLU A 335 13.55 29.90 24.61
CA GLU A 335 13.53 29.39 25.99
C GLU A 335 12.12 29.01 26.49
N ASP A 336 11.08 29.75 26.08
CA ASP A 336 9.69 29.42 26.47
C ASP A 336 9.27 28.03 25.99
N ASP A 337 9.71 27.57 24.81
CA ASP A 337 9.36 26.23 24.31
C ASP A 337 10.13 25.13 25.03
N GLN A 338 11.40 25.37 25.38
CA GLN A 338 12.14 24.46 26.26
C GLN A 338 11.41 24.31 27.61
N PHE A 339 11.01 25.42 28.20
CA PHE A 339 10.28 25.43 29.46
C PHE A 339 8.92 24.73 29.35
N LEU A 340 8.19 24.91 28.25
CA LEU A 340 6.93 24.21 28.01
C LEU A 340 7.12 22.70 27.82
N ILE A 341 8.24 22.22 27.25
CA ILE A 341 8.56 20.79 27.19
C ILE A 341 8.74 20.24 28.61
N ASP A 342 9.46 20.94 29.48
CA ASP A 342 9.61 20.55 30.88
C ASP A 342 8.24 20.44 31.57
N LEU A 343 7.39 21.45 31.44
CA LEU A 343 6.03 21.42 32.00
C LEU A 343 5.17 20.28 31.44
N TYR A 344 5.26 20.03 30.12
CA TYR A 344 4.52 18.93 29.49
C TYR A 344 4.95 17.57 30.05
N ILE A 345 6.24 17.36 30.28
CA ILE A 345 6.78 16.14 30.90
C ILE A 345 6.28 16.01 32.34
N GLU A 346 6.33 17.08 33.14
CA GLU A 346 5.84 17.05 34.53
C GLU A 346 4.33 16.75 34.60
N ASP A 347 3.53 17.35 33.72
CA ASP A 347 2.10 17.09 33.64
C ASP A 347 1.80 15.63 33.23
N LEU A 348 2.61 15.04 32.33
CA LEU A 348 2.52 13.62 31.97
C LEU A 348 2.89 12.70 33.13
N LEU A 349 3.98 13.00 33.86
CA LEU A 349 4.39 12.24 35.04
C LEU A 349 3.30 12.28 36.12
N LYS A 350 2.69 13.46 36.33
CA LYS A 350 1.61 13.66 37.31
C LYS A 350 0.38 12.79 37.03
N ILE A 351 0.06 12.55 35.77
CA ILE A 351 -1.05 11.67 35.37
C ILE A 351 -0.63 10.22 35.16
N ASN A 352 0.56 9.83 35.66
CA ASN A 352 1.13 8.49 35.56
C ASN A 352 1.25 7.98 34.11
N TYR A 353 1.62 8.86 33.18
CA TYR A 353 1.90 8.45 31.80
C TYR A 353 3.16 7.57 31.74
N GLU A 354 3.04 6.43 31.06
CA GLU A 354 4.15 5.53 30.81
C GLU A 354 4.94 5.98 29.57
N PHE A 355 6.15 6.49 29.80
CA PHE A 355 7.08 6.82 28.71
C PHE A 355 7.60 5.55 28.02
N ALA A 356 7.92 5.69 26.73
CA ALA A 356 8.57 4.62 25.99
C ALA A 356 9.97 4.33 26.57
N ILE A 357 10.43 3.08 26.41
CA ILE A 357 11.75 2.66 26.86
C ILE A 357 12.74 2.89 25.73
N LEU A 358 13.98 3.29 26.05
CA LEU A 358 15.05 3.35 25.06
C LEU A 358 15.32 1.96 24.48
N ASP A 359 15.38 1.88 23.16
CA ASP A 359 15.66 0.65 22.44
C ASP A 359 16.99 0.80 21.70
N ASN A 360 18.03 0.19 22.26
CA ASN A 360 19.35 0.12 21.62
C ASN A 360 19.39 -0.89 20.47
N ASN A 361 18.36 -1.72 20.32
CA ASN A 361 18.23 -2.64 19.19
C ASN A 361 17.46 -1.96 18.06
N THR A 362 18.16 -1.66 16.97
CA THR A 362 17.50 -1.32 15.71
C THR A 362 16.66 -2.52 15.28
N SER A 363 15.33 -2.35 15.28
CA SER A 363 14.36 -3.38 14.93
C SER A 363 14.79 -4.17 13.67
N SER A 364 14.89 -5.49 13.76
CA SER A 364 15.51 -6.37 12.75
C SER A 364 14.65 -6.63 11.50
N TYR A 365 13.83 -5.67 11.07
CA TYR A 365 12.96 -5.77 9.88
C TYR A 365 13.75 -5.64 8.56
N LYS A 366 14.88 -6.32 8.47
CA LYS A 366 15.73 -6.36 7.27
C LYS A 366 15.27 -7.50 6.37
N ALA A 367 15.35 -7.29 5.07
CA ALA A 367 15.15 -8.38 4.12
C ALA A 367 16.19 -9.48 4.40
N SER A 368 15.76 -10.75 4.32
CA SER A 368 16.69 -11.86 4.44
C SER A 368 17.79 -11.77 3.39
N ALA A 369 19.05 -11.81 3.83
CA ALA A 369 20.20 -11.98 2.95
C ALA A 369 20.46 -13.46 2.62
N ASN A 370 19.81 -14.38 3.35
CA ASN A 370 19.96 -15.81 3.15
C ASN A 370 18.89 -16.31 2.18
N GLU A 371 19.26 -16.42 0.90
CA GLU A 371 18.40 -16.93 -0.18
C GLU A 371 17.95 -18.40 0.01
N THR A 372 18.52 -19.11 1.00
CA THR A 372 18.08 -20.46 1.42
C THR A 372 17.02 -20.46 2.53
N GLU A 373 16.75 -19.30 3.14
CA GLU A 373 15.73 -19.15 4.17
C GLU A 373 14.35 -19.36 3.56
N PHE A 374 13.56 -20.24 4.19
CA PHE A 374 12.18 -20.50 3.87
C PHE A 374 11.27 -19.73 4.84
N ASN A 375 10.18 -19.15 4.33
CA ASN A 375 9.24 -18.32 5.10
C ASN A 375 9.91 -17.09 5.73
N ALA A 376 10.69 -16.35 4.94
CA ALA A 376 11.36 -15.14 5.41
C ALA A 376 10.32 -14.07 5.81
N ASN A 377 10.41 -13.52 7.02
CA ASN A 377 9.43 -12.53 7.48
C ASN A 377 9.44 -11.26 6.60
N CYS A 378 10.62 -10.70 6.35
CA CYS A 378 10.81 -9.51 5.50
C CYS A 378 11.61 -9.87 4.25
N ARG A 379 11.21 -9.30 3.11
CA ARG A 379 11.81 -9.57 1.79
C ARG A 379 11.95 -8.30 0.97
N ARG A 380 12.91 -8.29 0.03
CA ARG A 380 13.11 -7.15 -0.89
C ARG A 380 11.85 -6.91 -1.71
N ALA A 381 11.43 -5.66 -1.80
CA ALA A 381 10.31 -5.27 -2.64
C ALA A 381 10.57 -3.86 -3.18
N GLN A 382 9.84 -3.49 -4.23
CA GLN A 382 9.78 -2.10 -4.68
C GLN A 382 8.38 -1.84 -5.17
N PHE A 383 7.80 -0.74 -4.72
CA PHE A 383 6.52 -0.24 -5.21
C PHE A 383 6.62 1.23 -5.56
N GLU A 384 6.15 1.54 -6.75
CA GLU A 384 6.05 2.86 -7.33
C GLU A 384 4.66 3.02 -7.93
N PHE A 385 4.10 4.21 -7.75
CA PHE A 385 2.78 4.55 -8.21
C PHE A 385 2.90 5.83 -9.00
N ASP A 386 2.26 5.88 -10.17
CA ASP A 386 2.07 7.12 -10.91
C ASP A 386 0.63 7.60 -10.73
N LEU A 387 0.41 8.89 -10.89
CA LEU A 387 -0.95 9.35 -11.12
C LEU A 387 -1.49 8.75 -12.40
N THR A 388 -2.56 7.99 -12.24
CA THR A 388 -3.40 7.56 -13.34
C THR A 388 -4.29 8.69 -13.86
N TYR A 389 -4.32 9.83 -13.16
CA TYR A 389 -5.08 11.04 -13.47
C TYR A 389 -4.21 12.28 -13.16
N PRO A 390 -3.41 12.79 -14.10
CA PRO A 390 -2.69 14.03 -13.84
C PRO A 390 -3.69 15.18 -13.68
N VAL A 391 -3.48 15.97 -12.63
CA VAL A 391 -4.36 17.06 -12.18
C VAL A 391 -4.67 18.08 -13.28
N ASN A 392 -3.74 18.25 -14.24
CA ASN A 392 -3.83 19.24 -15.32
C ASN A 392 -4.31 18.68 -16.67
N SER A 393 -4.71 17.41 -16.79
CA SER A 393 -5.22 16.86 -18.05
C SER A 393 -6.74 16.80 -18.06
N THR A 394 -7.35 17.33 -19.11
CA THR A 394 -8.81 17.27 -19.30
C THR A 394 -9.34 15.84 -19.47
N GLU A 395 -8.50 14.84 -19.82
CA GLU A 395 -8.96 13.45 -19.99
C GLU A 395 -7.87 12.39 -19.65
N PRO A 396 -7.80 11.90 -18.41
CA PRO A 396 -6.90 10.83 -17.97
C PRO A 396 -6.93 9.54 -18.80
N ALA A 397 -8.06 9.28 -19.46
CA ALA A 397 -8.19 8.17 -20.40
C ALA A 397 -7.29 8.34 -21.63
N ILE A 398 -7.13 9.57 -22.14
CA ILE A 398 -6.28 9.89 -23.30
C ILE A 398 -4.82 9.58 -23.00
N ILE A 399 -4.28 10.06 -21.88
CA ILE A 399 -2.88 9.84 -21.50
C ILE A 399 -2.56 8.36 -21.38
N ARG A 400 -3.47 7.60 -20.76
CA ARG A 400 -3.31 6.14 -20.68
C ARG A 400 -3.33 5.49 -22.06
N THR A 401 -4.15 5.97 -23.00
CA THR A 401 -4.14 5.45 -24.37
C THR A 401 -2.92 5.87 -25.20
N GLU A 402 -2.34 7.05 -24.94
CA GLU A 402 -1.04 7.43 -25.50
C GLU A 402 0.05 6.45 -25.04
N GLN A 403 0.04 6.06 -23.76
CA GLN A 403 0.93 5.02 -23.24
C GLN A 403 0.70 3.68 -23.94
N LYS A 404 -0.55 3.25 -24.14
CA LYS A 404 -0.88 2.00 -24.87
C LYS A 404 -0.29 2.01 -26.29
N ILE A 405 -0.52 3.09 -27.04
CA ILE A 405 0.00 3.24 -28.42
C ILE A 405 1.53 3.26 -28.42
N LYS A 406 2.15 4.05 -27.53
CA LYS A 406 3.61 4.13 -27.40
C LYS A 406 4.24 2.77 -27.07
N HIS A 407 3.71 2.06 -26.09
CA HIS A 407 4.23 0.76 -25.67
C HIS A 407 4.07 -0.30 -26.75
N PHE A 408 2.90 -0.35 -27.42
CA PHE A 408 2.70 -1.28 -28.50
C PHE A 408 3.52 -0.93 -29.74
N GLY A 409 3.76 0.35 -30.02
CA GLY A 409 4.70 0.79 -31.07
C GLY A 409 6.14 0.29 -30.83
N GLN A 410 6.58 0.24 -29.57
CA GLN A 410 7.89 -0.36 -29.21
C GLN A 410 7.90 -1.88 -29.43
N ILE A 411 6.80 -2.56 -29.13
CA ILE A 411 6.62 -4.00 -29.42
C ILE A 411 6.60 -4.25 -30.94
N SER A 412 5.94 -3.39 -31.70
CA SER A 412 5.91 -3.45 -33.16
C SER A 412 7.32 -3.37 -33.75
N LYS A 413 8.15 -2.45 -33.26
CA LYS A 413 9.56 -2.33 -33.67
C LYS A 413 10.35 -3.61 -33.36
N TRP A 414 10.14 -4.21 -32.19
CA TRP A 414 10.76 -5.47 -31.79
C TRP A 414 10.37 -6.66 -32.70
N CYS A 415 9.16 -6.62 -33.26
CA CYS A 415 8.70 -7.58 -34.27
C CYS A 415 9.33 -7.37 -35.65
N THR A 416 9.54 -6.11 -36.06
CA THR A 416 10.24 -5.76 -37.30
C THR A 416 11.66 -6.33 -37.34
N GLU A 417 12.35 -6.39 -36.20
CA GLU A 417 13.67 -7.03 -36.10
C GLU A 417 13.66 -8.52 -36.49
N ALA A 418 12.52 -9.20 -36.35
CA ALA A 418 12.33 -10.59 -36.81
C ALA A 418 11.68 -10.69 -38.20
N GLY A 419 11.55 -9.57 -38.93
CA GLY A 419 10.97 -9.52 -40.26
C GLY A 419 9.43 -9.45 -40.30
N PHE A 420 8.77 -9.25 -39.16
CA PHE A 420 7.31 -9.07 -39.12
C PHE A 420 6.92 -7.58 -39.19
N ASN A 421 6.34 -7.17 -40.32
CA ASN A 421 5.94 -5.78 -40.58
C ASN A 421 4.43 -5.63 -40.85
N ASN A 422 3.64 -6.68 -40.63
CA ASN A 422 2.25 -6.75 -41.05
C ASN A 422 1.28 -6.39 -39.91
N PHE A 423 1.62 -5.35 -39.14
CA PHE A 423 0.61 -4.65 -38.35
C PHE A 423 -0.09 -3.67 -39.28
N THR A 424 -1.42 -3.65 -39.28
CA THR A 424 -2.21 -2.66 -40.02
C THR A 424 -1.67 -1.24 -39.76
N ASN A 425 -1.33 -0.51 -40.83
CA ASN A 425 -0.39 0.64 -40.83
C ASN A 425 -0.81 1.91 -40.05
N SER A 426 -1.86 1.90 -39.24
CA SER A 426 -2.27 3.08 -38.46
C SER A 426 -2.88 2.71 -37.13
N PHE A 427 -2.26 3.16 -36.03
CA PHE A 427 -2.94 3.23 -34.75
C PHE A 427 -4.04 4.30 -34.81
N PRO A 428 -5.18 4.11 -34.12
CA PRO A 428 -6.15 5.18 -33.91
C PRO A 428 -5.52 6.34 -33.12
N SER A 429 -6.15 7.51 -33.16
CA SER A 429 -5.75 8.59 -32.26
C SER A 429 -5.97 8.17 -30.80
N ALA A 430 -5.22 8.76 -29.86
CA ALA A 430 -5.39 8.46 -28.45
C ALA A 430 -6.82 8.76 -27.97
N GLN A 431 -7.42 9.86 -28.43
CA GLN A 431 -8.81 10.22 -28.13
C GLN A 431 -9.80 9.16 -28.63
N GLU A 432 -9.68 8.73 -29.88
CA GLU A 432 -10.54 7.69 -30.44
C GLU A 432 -10.39 6.36 -29.68
N LEU A 433 -9.16 5.99 -29.34
CA LEU A 433 -8.88 4.78 -28.57
C LEU A 433 -9.43 4.87 -27.14
N ALA A 434 -9.39 6.06 -26.52
CA ALA A 434 -9.92 6.30 -25.18
C ALA A 434 -11.43 6.12 -25.16
N GLU A 435 -12.14 6.71 -26.14
CA GLU A 435 -13.58 6.54 -26.31
C GLU A 435 -13.95 5.07 -26.52
N ARG A 436 -13.25 4.36 -27.41
CA ARG A 436 -13.48 2.93 -27.67
C ARG A 436 -13.27 2.09 -26.41
N HIS A 437 -12.15 2.27 -25.72
CA HIS A 437 -11.82 1.53 -24.50
C HIS A 437 -12.77 1.85 -23.34
N SER A 438 -13.30 3.07 -23.25
CA SER A 438 -14.27 3.45 -22.23
C SER A 438 -15.59 2.68 -22.32
N LYS A 439 -15.94 2.21 -23.54
CA LYS A 439 -17.13 1.40 -23.83
C LYS A 439 -16.90 -0.10 -23.59
N SER A 440 -15.65 -0.55 -23.50
CA SER A 440 -15.32 -1.95 -23.20
C SER A 440 -15.50 -2.25 -21.72
N TYR A 441 -16.43 -3.14 -21.40
CA TYR A 441 -16.66 -3.62 -20.03
C TYR A 441 -15.38 -4.18 -19.40
N VAL A 442 -14.66 -5.06 -20.11
CA VAL A 442 -13.49 -5.76 -19.58
C VAL A 442 -12.34 -4.79 -19.36
N LEU A 443 -11.98 -3.99 -20.37
CA LEU A 443 -10.85 -3.08 -20.26
C LEU A 443 -11.08 -2.00 -19.20
N LYS A 444 -12.33 -1.57 -19.00
CA LYS A 444 -12.68 -0.64 -17.91
C LYS A 444 -12.50 -1.28 -16.53
N ASN A 445 -12.92 -2.53 -16.35
CA ASN A 445 -12.79 -3.21 -15.06
C ASN A 445 -11.33 -3.58 -14.77
N ASN A 446 -10.53 -3.99 -15.76
CA ASN A 446 -9.11 -4.31 -15.57
C ASN A 446 -8.33 -3.14 -14.93
N LEU A 447 -8.70 -1.88 -15.22
CA LEU A 447 -8.11 -0.68 -14.60
C LEU A 447 -8.30 -0.57 -13.08
N ASN A 448 -9.13 -1.41 -12.47
CA ASN A 448 -9.30 -1.52 -11.02
C ASN A 448 -8.80 -2.87 -10.46
N ASN A 449 -8.15 -3.69 -11.28
CA ASN A 449 -7.58 -4.99 -10.86
C ASN A 449 -6.05 -4.94 -10.96
N VAL A 450 -5.38 -5.72 -10.11
CA VAL A 450 -3.91 -5.87 -10.14
C VAL A 450 -3.56 -7.15 -10.90
N LEU A 451 -2.59 -7.08 -11.79
CA LEU A 451 -2.02 -8.27 -12.44
C LEU A 451 -0.70 -8.64 -11.78
N LEU A 452 -0.67 -9.82 -11.17
CA LEU A 452 0.53 -10.45 -10.63
C LEU A 452 1.11 -11.42 -11.67
N ILE A 453 2.38 -11.21 -12.03
CA ILE A 453 3.13 -12.08 -12.92
C ILE A 453 4.21 -12.81 -12.13
N VAL A 454 4.14 -14.14 -12.07
CA VAL A 454 5.00 -14.99 -11.25
C VAL A 454 5.96 -15.77 -12.15
N ASN A 455 7.25 -15.71 -11.85
CA ASN A 455 8.26 -16.51 -12.54
C ASN A 455 8.77 -17.63 -11.65
N ASN A 456 8.77 -18.85 -12.18
CA ASN A 456 9.14 -20.07 -11.47
C ASN A 456 10.65 -20.15 -11.13
N TYR A 457 11.48 -19.37 -11.83
CA TYR A 457 12.93 -19.32 -11.68
C TYR A 457 13.43 -17.88 -11.53
N PRO A 458 14.70 -17.64 -11.19
CA PRO A 458 15.24 -16.29 -11.19
C PRO A 458 15.01 -15.56 -12.51
N TRP A 459 14.50 -14.34 -12.44
CA TRP A 459 14.24 -13.47 -13.60
C TRP A 459 15.52 -13.16 -14.35
N LYS A 460 15.51 -13.39 -15.66
CA LYS A 460 16.64 -13.13 -16.56
C LYS A 460 16.28 -12.23 -17.75
N TRP A 461 15.01 -12.18 -18.15
CA TRP A 461 14.57 -11.39 -19.30
C TRP A 461 13.06 -11.16 -19.28
N GLY A 462 12.58 -10.31 -20.18
CA GLY A 462 11.17 -10.26 -20.59
C GLY A 462 10.25 -9.36 -19.77
N ILE A 463 10.66 -8.92 -18.56
CA ILE A 463 9.85 -8.03 -17.71
C ILE A 463 9.43 -6.78 -18.47
N GLY A 464 10.38 -6.10 -19.12
CA GLY A 464 10.07 -4.88 -19.89
C GLY A 464 9.10 -5.12 -21.06
N HIS A 465 9.14 -6.30 -21.67
CA HIS A 465 8.19 -6.68 -22.73
C HIS A 465 6.79 -6.91 -22.15
N LEU A 466 6.69 -7.61 -21.02
CA LEU A 466 5.43 -7.84 -20.30
C LEU A 466 4.82 -6.53 -19.78
N GLN A 467 5.63 -5.59 -19.27
CA GLN A 467 5.15 -4.27 -18.87
C GLN A 467 4.46 -3.53 -20.02
N ARG A 468 5.08 -3.53 -21.21
CA ARG A 468 4.51 -2.86 -22.39
C ARG A 468 3.19 -3.49 -22.86
N LEU A 469 3.02 -4.79 -22.67
CA LEU A 469 1.77 -5.48 -22.97
C LEU A 469 0.68 -5.16 -21.94
N TYR A 470 0.99 -5.24 -20.65
CA TYR A 470 -0.06 -5.28 -19.62
C TYR A 470 -0.21 -4.00 -18.80
N GLN A 471 0.88 -3.29 -18.49
CA GLN A 471 0.89 -2.17 -17.54
C GLN A 471 -0.19 -1.09 -17.78
N PRO A 472 -0.46 -0.63 -19.01
CA PRO A 472 -1.46 0.43 -19.23
C PRO A 472 -2.92 -0.08 -19.18
N TYR A 473 -3.16 -1.36 -18.89
CA TYR A 473 -4.49 -1.97 -18.83
C TYR A 473 -4.93 -2.38 -17.42
N PHE A 474 -4.05 -2.30 -16.43
CA PHE A 474 -4.33 -2.68 -15.04
C PHE A 474 -4.18 -1.50 -14.09
N ALA A 475 -4.70 -1.65 -12.86
CA ALA A 475 -4.41 -0.72 -11.77
C ALA A 475 -2.91 -0.70 -11.45
N SER A 476 -2.29 -1.88 -11.44
CA SER A 476 -0.87 -2.10 -11.31
C SER A 476 -0.49 -3.46 -11.91
N VAL A 477 0.74 -3.59 -12.38
CA VAL A 477 1.35 -4.88 -12.73
C VAL A 477 2.50 -5.11 -11.76
N VAL A 478 2.48 -6.25 -11.07
CA VAL A 478 3.47 -6.63 -10.06
C VAL A 478 4.17 -7.90 -10.50
N PHE A 479 5.50 -7.89 -10.46
CA PHE A 479 6.31 -9.06 -10.77
C PHE A 479 6.73 -9.74 -9.46
N CYS A 480 6.57 -11.06 -9.37
CA CYS A 480 6.98 -11.82 -8.20
C CYS A 480 7.87 -13.01 -8.58
N GLY A 481 8.83 -13.31 -7.71
CA GLY A 481 9.83 -14.35 -7.90
C GLY A 481 11.23 -13.85 -7.56
N SER A 482 12.24 -14.71 -7.73
CA SER A 482 13.63 -14.31 -7.44
C SER A 482 14.12 -13.29 -8.47
N TYR A 483 14.41 -12.08 -8.01
CA TYR A 483 14.85 -10.96 -8.85
C TYR A 483 16.17 -10.36 -8.33
N TYR A 484 17.12 -10.21 -9.25
CA TYR A 484 18.46 -9.66 -8.99
C TYR A 484 18.78 -8.61 -10.08
N PRO A 485 18.58 -7.31 -9.81
CA PRO A 485 18.67 -6.23 -10.82
C PRO A 485 19.95 -6.29 -11.67
N ASP A 486 21.12 -6.41 -11.04
CA ASP A 486 22.41 -6.44 -11.73
C ASP A 486 22.55 -7.62 -12.69
N THR A 487 22.00 -8.79 -12.32
CA THR A 487 22.03 -9.99 -13.16
C THR A 487 21.01 -9.86 -14.28
N TYR A 488 19.83 -9.32 -13.99
CA TYR A 488 18.78 -9.11 -14.97
C TYR A 488 19.23 -8.15 -16.09
N GLN A 489 19.83 -7.01 -15.73
CA GLN A 489 20.34 -6.04 -16.70
C GLN A 489 21.34 -6.67 -17.68
N LYS A 490 22.22 -7.56 -17.19
CA LYS A 490 23.20 -8.28 -18.03
C LYS A 490 22.56 -9.35 -18.92
N THR A 491 21.43 -9.93 -18.51
CA THR A 491 20.83 -11.11 -19.16
C THR A 491 19.63 -10.80 -20.05
N ASN A 492 19.01 -9.61 -19.93
CA ASN A 492 17.82 -9.18 -20.67
C ASN A 492 18.08 -8.83 -22.16
N GLN A 493 19.08 -9.45 -22.79
CA GLN A 493 19.38 -9.22 -24.20
C GLN A 493 18.22 -9.67 -25.10
N GLY A 494 17.87 -8.86 -26.09
CA GLY A 494 16.83 -9.19 -27.07
C GLY A 494 15.40 -8.86 -26.63
N PHE A 495 15.23 -8.25 -25.45
CA PHE A 495 13.98 -7.67 -24.97
C PHE A 495 14.18 -6.22 -24.57
N ALA A 496 13.07 -5.48 -24.49
CA ALA A 496 13.10 -4.09 -24.05
C ALA A 496 13.42 -4.01 -22.53
N GLU A 497 14.07 -2.92 -22.13
CA GLU A 497 14.36 -2.60 -20.73
C GLU A 497 13.07 -2.37 -19.93
N THR A 498 13.15 -2.49 -18.61
CA THR A 498 12.04 -2.18 -17.71
C THR A 498 11.64 -0.70 -17.81
N ILE A 499 10.39 -0.41 -17.54
CA ILE A 499 9.83 0.96 -17.51
C ILE A 499 9.30 1.27 -16.11
N LYS A 500 9.20 2.56 -15.78
CA LYS A 500 8.57 3.01 -14.53
C LYS A 500 7.07 3.29 -14.73
N PRO A 501 6.24 3.09 -13.68
CA PRO A 501 6.58 2.49 -12.39
C PRO A 501 6.95 1.01 -12.54
N PHE A 502 7.88 0.55 -11.70
CA PHE A 502 8.28 -0.86 -11.65
C PHE A 502 8.01 -1.44 -10.27
N ASN A 503 7.13 -2.43 -10.22
CA ASN A 503 6.67 -3.04 -8.97
C ASN A 503 7.11 -4.50 -8.90
N PHE A 504 7.81 -4.88 -7.82
CA PHE A 504 8.22 -6.26 -7.63
C PHE A 504 8.19 -6.72 -6.17
N ILE A 505 8.03 -8.02 -6.00
CA ILE A 505 8.19 -8.74 -4.73
C ILE A 505 9.25 -9.82 -4.95
N HIS A 506 10.36 -9.74 -4.22
CA HIS A 506 11.38 -10.79 -4.24
C HIS A 506 10.89 -12.00 -3.43
N MET A 507 11.03 -13.19 -4.01
CA MET A 507 10.96 -14.45 -3.27
C MET A 507 12.31 -15.14 -3.29
N ASN A 508 12.72 -15.64 -2.13
CA ASN A 508 13.92 -16.47 -2.03
C ASN A 508 13.74 -17.71 -2.92
N PRO A 509 14.79 -18.19 -3.61
CA PRO A 509 14.77 -19.44 -4.36
C PRO A 509 14.25 -20.63 -3.55
N ALA A 510 14.54 -20.67 -2.24
CA ALA A 510 14.03 -21.70 -1.32
C ALA A 510 12.51 -21.64 -1.10
N GLU A 511 11.89 -20.45 -1.20
CA GLU A 511 10.44 -20.29 -1.03
C GLU A 511 9.68 -20.64 -2.31
N ILE A 512 10.13 -20.21 -3.49
CA ILE A 512 9.39 -20.44 -4.74
C ILE A 512 9.57 -21.86 -5.30
N TYR A 513 10.71 -22.51 -5.01
CA TYR A 513 11.08 -23.89 -5.37
C TYR A 513 10.56 -24.35 -6.75
N GLN A 514 11.20 -23.88 -7.82
CA GLN A 514 10.82 -24.22 -9.21
C GLN A 514 9.34 -23.93 -9.55
N GLY A 515 8.71 -22.97 -8.88
CA GLY A 515 7.30 -22.62 -9.05
C GLY A 515 6.32 -23.41 -8.19
N PHE A 516 6.76 -24.44 -7.46
CA PHE A 516 5.87 -25.32 -6.68
C PHE A 516 5.01 -24.57 -5.68
N LEU A 517 5.51 -23.45 -5.18
CA LEU A 517 4.87 -22.63 -4.16
C LEU A 517 4.59 -21.21 -4.67
N GLY A 518 4.56 -21.01 -5.99
CA GLY A 518 4.39 -19.69 -6.63
C GLY A 518 3.08 -18.98 -6.26
N TYR A 519 2.02 -19.71 -5.90
CA TYR A 519 0.75 -19.13 -5.43
C TYR A 519 0.91 -18.21 -4.22
N HIS A 520 1.98 -18.41 -3.44
CA HIS A 520 2.31 -17.58 -2.30
C HIS A 520 2.60 -16.12 -2.69
N CYS A 521 3.04 -15.86 -3.93
CA CYS A 521 3.16 -14.50 -4.46
C CYS A 521 1.86 -13.69 -4.33
N LEU A 522 0.68 -14.33 -4.46
CA LEU A 522 -0.60 -13.65 -4.31
C LEU A 522 -0.94 -13.36 -2.84
N THR A 523 -0.49 -14.23 -1.92
CA THR A 523 -0.52 -13.96 -0.48
C THR A 523 0.33 -12.72 -0.14
N LEU A 524 1.56 -12.67 -0.64
CA LEU A 524 2.45 -11.52 -0.44
C LEU A 524 1.88 -10.24 -1.05
N LEU A 525 1.25 -10.34 -2.22
CA LEU A 525 0.60 -9.19 -2.84
C LEU A 525 -0.59 -8.66 -2.02
N HIS A 526 -1.33 -9.55 -1.34
CA HIS A 526 -2.36 -9.12 -0.40
C HIS A 526 -1.75 -8.36 0.79
N GLU A 527 -0.63 -8.86 1.33
CA GLU A 527 0.09 -8.25 2.45
C GLU A 527 0.65 -6.86 2.15
N VAL A 528 0.90 -6.52 0.88
CA VAL A 528 1.25 -5.15 0.46
C VAL A 528 0.16 -4.16 0.86
N GLY A 529 -1.11 -4.56 0.85
CA GLY A 529 -2.22 -3.70 1.29
C GLY A 529 -2.71 -2.70 0.24
N PHE A 530 -2.75 -3.08 -1.04
CA PHE A 530 -3.34 -2.27 -2.12
C PHE A 530 -4.75 -1.77 -1.76
N GLN A 531 -5.04 -0.51 -2.08
CA GLN A 531 -6.33 0.11 -1.78
C GLN A 531 -7.26 0.12 -2.99
N ASN A 532 -8.58 0.13 -2.78
CA ASN A 532 -9.58 0.36 -3.83
C ASN A 532 -9.47 -0.54 -5.08
N VAL A 533 -8.95 -1.77 -4.92
CA VAL A 533 -8.87 -2.76 -5.99
C VAL A 533 -10.10 -3.68 -5.98
N GLN A 534 -10.53 -4.14 -7.15
CA GLN A 534 -11.62 -5.10 -7.33
C GLN A 534 -11.18 -6.55 -7.11
N GLY A 535 -9.91 -6.85 -7.38
CA GLY A 535 -9.32 -8.17 -7.23
C GLY A 535 -7.98 -8.28 -7.94
N TYR A 536 -7.49 -9.52 -8.02
CA TYR A 536 -6.12 -9.83 -8.38
C TYR A 536 -6.08 -10.97 -9.39
N TYR A 537 -5.41 -10.75 -10.51
CA TYR A 537 -5.04 -11.81 -11.43
C TYR A 537 -3.70 -12.40 -11.02
N PHE A 538 -3.60 -13.72 -11.00
CA PHE A 538 -2.36 -14.48 -10.96
C PHE A 538 -2.07 -15.01 -12.36
N MET A 539 -0.84 -14.88 -12.83
CA MET A 539 -0.39 -15.39 -14.12
C MET A 539 1.08 -15.84 -14.04
N ALA A 540 1.41 -17.03 -14.54
CA ALA A 540 2.79 -17.46 -14.74
C ALA A 540 3.50 -16.64 -15.84
N ASP A 541 4.82 -16.51 -15.79
CA ASP A 541 5.60 -15.70 -16.74
C ASP A 541 5.59 -16.23 -18.18
N ASP A 542 5.25 -17.51 -18.35
CA ASP A 542 5.03 -18.15 -19.65
C ASP A 542 3.54 -18.38 -19.96
N ALA A 543 2.62 -17.69 -19.29
CA ALA A 543 1.23 -17.59 -19.72
C ALA A 543 0.97 -16.30 -20.52
N HIS A 544 0.08 -16.39 -21.52
CA HIS A 544 -0.38 -15.24 -22.28
C HIS A 544 -1.85 -14.94 -21.95
N PHE A 545 -2.14 -13.71 -21.50
CA PHE A 545 -3.48 -13.27 -21.11
C PHE A 545 -4.12 -12.42 -22.20
N ASN A 546 -5.21 -12.91 -22.78
CA ASN A 546 -6.06 -12.15 -23.69
C ASN A 546 -6.94 -11.18 -22.88
N ILE A 547 -6.43 -9.97 -22.61
CA ILE A 547 -7.05 -8.97 -21.71
C ILE A 547 -8.44 -8.46 -22.14
N TRP A 548 -8.89 -8.81 -23.34
CA TRP A 548 -10.22 -8.50 -23.86
C TRP A 548 -11.28 -9.51 -23.44
N GLN A 549 -10.89 -10.63 -22.82
CA GLN A 549 -11.82 -11.69 -22.43
C GLN A 549 -12.55 -11.38 -21.13
N ARG A 550 -13.87 -11.59 -21.15
CA ARG A 550 -14.74 -11.30 -20.01
C ARG A 550 -14.69 -12.44 -18.99
N ILE A 551 -14.49 -12.06 -17.74
CA ILE A 551 -14.74 -12.89 -16.56
C ILE A 551 -15.77 -12.19 -15.66
N ASP A 552 -16.46 -12.94 -14.80
CA ASP A 552 -17.21 -12.38 -13.67
C ASP A 552 -16.26 -11.95 -12.54
N PHE A 553 -16.07 -10.64 -12.37
CA PHE A 553 -15.18 -10.06 -11.34
C PHE A 553 -15.70 -10.24 -9.90
N LYS A 554 -16.89 -10.81 -9.69
CA LYS A 554 -17.43 -11.09 -8.35
C LYS A 554 -17.11 -12.50 -7.86
N ARG A 555 -16.63 -13.38 -8.73
CA ARG A 555 -16.30 -14.77 -8.42
C ARG A 555 -14.83 -15.05 -8.68
N VAL A 556 -14.30 -16.06 -8.00
CA VAL A 556 -12.99 -16.60 -8.36
C VAL A 556 -13.06 -17.12 -9.81
N HIS A 557 -12.09 -16.78 -10.65
CA HIS A 557 -11.98 -17.38 -11.99
C HIS A 557 -10.78 -18.32 -12.02
N HIS A 558 -10.98 -19.53 -12.51
CA HIS A 558 -9.90 -20.45 -12.85
C HIS A 558 -10.08 -20.89 -14.29
N LEU A 559 -9.01 -21.16 -15.04
CA LEU A 559 -9.18 -21.62 -16.43
C LEU A 559 -9.99 -22.92 -16.48
N GLY A 560 -9.56 -23.95 -15.73
CA GLY A 560 -10.15 -25.29 -15.71
C GLY A 560 -11.07 -25.66 -14.55
N GLY A 561 -11.22 -24.80 -13.54
CA GLY A 561 -11.88 -25.16 -12.27
C GLY A 561 -11.20 -26.32 -11.55
N VAL A 562 -11.99 -27.22 -10.95
CA VAL A 562 -11.54 -28.45 -10.29
C VAL A 562 -11.36 -29.57 -11.32
N GLU A 563 -10.11 -29.95 -11.56
CA GLU A 563 -9.72 -30.91 -12.59
C GLU A 563 -9.18 -32.23 -12.01
N PHE A 564 -8.89 -33.20 -12.90
CA PHE A 564 -8.23 -34.47 -12.57
C PHE A 564 -8.83 -35.19 -11.34
N ILE A 565 -10.17 -35.18 -11.21
CA ILE A 565 -10.87 -35.74 -10.04
C ILE A 565 -10.45 -37.20 -9.83
N GLY A 566 -10.02 -37.51 -8.60
CA GLY A 566 -9.55 -38.85 -8.22
C GLY A 566 -8.10 -39.17 -8.60
N SER A 567 -7.42 -38.30 -9.36
CA SER A 567 -6.00 -38.48 -9.69
C SER A 567 -5.12 -38.37 -8.45
N LYS A 568 -4.11 -39.24 -8.35
CA LYS A 568 -3.05 -39.19 -7.31
C LYS A 568 -1.79 -38.46 -7.77
N ASP A 569 -1.83 -37.82 -8.95
CA ASP A 569 -0.72 -37.01 -9.45
C ASP A 569 -0.33 -35.96 -8.41
N TRP A 570 0.98 -35.81 -8.19
CA TRP A 570 1.61 -34.94 -7.19
C TRP A 570 1.35 -35.30 -5.72
N TRP A 571 0.28 -36.03 -5.40
CA TRP A 571 0.00 -36.48 -4.03
C TRP A 571 1.02 -37.47 -3.50
N THR A 572 1.61 -38.29 -4.37
CA THR A 572 2.70 -39.20 -3.99
C THR A 572 4.06 -38.50 -3.92
N TYR A 573 4.14 -37.19 -4.18
CA TYR A 573 5.40 -36.46 -4.13
C TYR A 573 5.87 -36.34 -2.68
N PRO A 574 7.10 -36.80 -2.33
CA PRO A 574 7.48 -37.04 -0.93
C PRO A 574 7.35 -35.85 0.01
N VAL A 575 7.62 -34.63 -0.48
CA VAL A 575 7.61 -33.42 0.36
C VAL A 575 6.34 -32.59 0.16
N TYR A 576 5.82 -32.50 -1.07
CA TYR A 576 4.82 -31.49 -1.44
C TYR A 576 3.41 -32.05 -1.67
N GLY A 577 3.23 -33.37 -1.55
CA GLY A 577 1.96 -34.07 -1.70
C GLY A 577 1.31 -34.40 -0.36
N LEU A 578 0.99 -35.68 -0.13
CA LEU A 578 0.29 -36.15 1.07
C LEU A 578 1.02 -35.81 2.37
N ALA A 579 2.36 -35.91 2.39
CA ALA A 579 3.14 -35.52 3.56
C ALA A 579 3.01 -34.02 3.89
N ALA A 580 2.75 -33.15 2.89
CA ALA A 580 2.45 -31.74 3.15
C ALA A 580 1.05 -31.57 3.73
N ALA A 581 0.07 -32.32 3.23
CA ALA A 581 -1.28 -32.35 3.78
C ALA A 581 -1.30 -32.80 5.25
N GLU A 582 -0.54 -33.83 5.61
CA GLU A 582 -0.39 -34.27 7.00
C GLU A 582 0.17 -33.16 7.90
N ARG A 583 1.19 -32.41 7.43
CA ARG A 583 1.72 -31.26 8.17
C ARG A 583 0.73 -30.11 8.32
N VAL A 584 -0.10 -29.85 7.30
CA VAL A 584 -1.19 -28.86 7.40
C VAL A 584 -2.14 -29.22 8.54
N LEU A 585 -2.51 -30.50 8.67
CA LEU A 585 -3.40 -30.95 9.74
C LEU A 585 -2.76 -30.85 11.11
N ASP A 586 -1.49 -31.29 11.23
CA ASP A 586 -0.73 -31.13 12.47
C ASP A 586 -0.67 -29.65 12.90
N GLU A 587 -0.50 -28.72 11.96
CA GLU A 587 -0.52 -27.29 12.29
C GLU A 587 -1.91 -26.82 12.76
N ILE A 588 -2.99 -27.21 12.07
CA ILE A 588 -4.35 -26.81 12.43
C ILE A 588 -4.77 -27.38 13.80
N GLU A 589 -4.37 -28.61 14.11
CA GLU A 589 -4.68 -29.23 15.41
C GLU A 589 -3.97 -28.54 16.58
N ASN A 590 -2.80 -27.93 16.33
CA ASN A 590 -1.96 -27.35 17.37
C ASN A 590 -1.93 -25.80 17.39
N THR A 591 -2.51 -25.13 16.40
CA THR A 591 -2.46 -23.67 16.29
C THR A 591 -3.44 -22.96 17.23
N ILE A 592 -3.03 -21.81 17.76
CA ILE A 592 -3.89 -20.85 18.46
C ILE A 592 -4.20 -19.60 17.60
N ASP A 593 -3.72 -19.58 16.35
CA ASP A 593 -3.98 -18.48 15.43
C ASP A 593 -5.44 -18.52 14.96
N VAL A 594 -6.25 -17.66 15.56
CA VAL A 594 -7.68 -17.51 15.25
C VAL A 594 -7.92 -17.32 13.76
N ARG A 595 -7.04 -16.61 13.04
CA ARG A 595 -7.20 -16.40 11.59
C ARG A 595 -7.09 -17.71 10.82
N LYS A 596 -6.15 -18.58 11.19
CA LYS A 596 -5.98 -19.90 10.55
C LYS A 596 -7.17 -20.81 10.85
N LEU A 597 -7.67 -20.79 12.08
CA LEU A 597 -8.85 -21.55 12.48
C LEU A 597 -10.10 -21.08 11.72
N GLU A 598 -10.37 -19.78 11.65
CA GLU A 598 -11.49 -19.21 10.87
C GLU A 598 -11.40 -19.54 9.38
N ALA A 599 -10.19 -19.51 8.80
CA ALA A 599 -9.98 -19.90 7.41
C ALA A 599 -10.21 -21.41 7.21
N TRP A 600 -9.79 -22.25 8.16
CA TRP A 600 -10.05 -23.69 8.11
C TRP A 600 -11.54 -24.02 8.23
N ASP A 601 -12.26 -23.34 9.10
CA ASP A 601 -13.72 -23.46 9.23
C ASP A 601 -14.42 -23.03 7.93
N LYS A 602 -13.99 -21.92 7.32
CA LYS A 602 -14.52 -21.50 6.01
C LYS A 602 -14.20 -22.52 4.92
N PHE A 603 -13.02 -23.14 4.96
CA PHE A 603 -12.62 -24.21 4.05
C PHE A 603 -13.56 -25.43 4.15
N GLU A 604 -13.77 -25.96 5.36
CA GLU A 604 -14.67 -27.09 5.58
C GLU A 604 -16.11 -26.78 5.18
N ASN A 605 -16.63 -25.61 5.60
CA ASN A 605 -17.98 -25.20 5.26
C ASN A 605 -18.16 -25.01 3.75
N GLY A 606 -17.14 -24.50 3.06
CA GLY A 606 -17.11 -24.41 1.60
C GLY A 606 -17.21 -25.79 0.96
N LEU A 607 -16.38 -26.75 1.39
CA LEU A 607 -16.41 -28.12 0.87
C LEU A 607 -17.79 -28.77 1.01
N LYS A 608 -18.47 -28.58 2.14
CA LYS A 608 -19.84 -29.07 2.38
C LYS A 608 -20.86 -28.35 1.48
N THR A 609 -20.76 -27.02 1.41
CA THR A 609 -21.67 -26.17 0.62
C THR A 609 -21.67 -26.54 -0.86
N TYR A 610 -20.51 -26.84 -1.42
CA TYR A 610 -20.34 -27.19 -2.83
C TYR A 610 -20.34 -28.72 -3.08
N GLY A 611 -20.67 -29.53 -2.08
CA GLY A 611 -20.89 -30.97 -2.23
C GLY A 611 -19.62 -31.79 -2.47
N TYR A 612 -18.44 -31.26 -2.13
CA TYR A 612 -17.17 -31.97 -2.25
C TYR A 612 -16.91 -32.95 -1.11
N ILE A 613 -17.56 -32.74 0.04
CA ILE A 613 -17.63 -33.68 1.15
C ILE A 613 -19.06 -33.80 1.67
N GLN A 614 -19.37 -34.94 2.29
CA GLN A 614 -20.64 -35.17 2.96
C GLN A 614 -20.74 -34.37 4.28
N PRO A 615 -21.95 -34.08 4.79
CA PRO A 615 -22.12 -33.34 6.04
C PRO A 615 -21.43 -33.94 7.27
N ASN A 616 -21.19 -35.26 7.27
CA ASN A 616 -20.50 -35.99 8.34
C ASN A 616 -18.97 -36.12 8.12
N GLN A 617 -18.45 -35.59 7.01
CA GLN A 617 -17.02 -35.54 6.71
C GLN A 617 -16.44 -34.16 7.06
N THR A 618 -15.12 -34.13 7.22
CA THR A 618 -14.33 -32.97 7.62
C THR A 618 -13.43 -32.50 6.47
N ALA A 619 -12.86 -31.30 6.60
CA ALA A 619 -11.80 -30.83 5.71
C ALA A 619 -10.56 -31.73 5.75
N ALA A 620 -10.28 -32.36 6.90
CA ALA A 620 -9.17 -33.31 7.05
C ALA A 620 -9.39 -34.56 6.17
N ASP A 621 -10.61 -35.09 6.13
CA ASP A 621 -10.95 -36.22 5.27
C ASP A 621 -10.70 -35.89 3.78
N ASP A 622 -11.06 -34.69 3.35
CA ASP A 622 -10.84 -34.23 1.98
C ASP A 622 -9.36 -34.10 1.61
N LEU A 623 -8.57 -33.54 2.55
CA LEU A 623 -7.16 -33.29 2.33
C LEU A 623 -6.36 -34.60 2.32
N LEU A 624 -6.63 -35.51 3.25
CA LEU A 624 -5.95 -36.81 3.36
C LEU A 624 -6.40 -37.86 2.34
N ASN A 625 -7.56 -37.67 1.69
CA ASN A 625 -7.95 -38.51 0.56
C ASN A 625 -6.87 -38.50 -0.54
N GLY A 626 -6.08 -37.42 -0.63
CA GLY A 626 -4.88 -37.40 -1.45
C GLY A 626 -5.17 -37.57 -2.93
N THR A 627 -6.25 -36.93 -3.40
CA THR A 627 -6.66 -36.96 -4.81
C THR A 627 -7.06 -35.59 -5.34
N SER A 628 -7.11 -35.48 -6.67
CA SER A 628 -7.53 -34.30 -7.45
C SER A 628 -6.52 -33.15 -7.42
N ARG A 629 -6.46 -32.40 -8.53
CA ARG A 629 -5.53 -31.28 -8.72
C ARG A 629 -6.06 -30.32 -9.80
N SER A 630 -5.61 -29.07 -9.81
CA SER A 630 -5.99 -28.08 -10.82
C SER A 630 -4.75 -27.43 -11.41
N ILE A 631 -4.65 -27.34 -12.74
CA ILE A 631 -3.51 -26.67 -13.39
C ILE A 631 -3.65 -25.16 -13.13
N SER A 632 -2.70 -24.56 -12.42
CA SER A 632 -2.90 -23.27 -11.75
C SER A 632 -1.97 -22.14 -12.21
N ASP A 633 -1.63 -22.10 -13.50
CA ASP A 633 -0.78 -21.04 -14.08
C ASP A 633 -1.53 -19.71 -14.34
N PHE A 634 -2.87 -19.70 -14.22
CA PHE A 634 -3.68 -18.49 -14.38
C PHE A 634 -4.99 -18.58 -13.60
N PHE A 635 -5.27 -17.58 -12.76
CA PHE A 635 -6.56 -17.45 -12.06
C PHE A 635 -6.78 -16.01 -11.57
N TYR A 636 -8.01 -15.71 -11.14
CA TYR A 636 -8.41 -14.43 -10.58
C TYR A 636 -9.08 -14.64 -9.23
N VAL A 637 -8.72 -13.81 -8.24
CA VAL A 637 -9.33 -13.79 -6.91
C VAL A 637 -9.93 -12.40 -6.66
N PRO A 638 -11.25 -12.27 -6.42
CA PRO A 638 -11.87 -10.98 -6.12
C PRO A 638 -11.46 -10.48 -4.73
N GLN A 639 -11.56 -9.17 -4.52
CA GLN A 639 -11.25 -8.52 -3.24
C GLN A 639 -12.05 -9.10 -2.07
N SER A 640 -13.26 -9.64 -2.31
CA SER A 640 -14.08 -10.29 -1.28
C SER A 640 -13.53 -11.63 -0.80
N GLU A 641 -12.69 -12.31 -1.59
CA GLU A 641 -12.15 -13.62 -1.27
C GLU A 641 -10.64 -13.59 -0.96
N ILE A 642 -9.93 -12.50 -1.25
CA ILE A 642 -8.47 -12.44 -1.13
C ILE A 642 -7.98 -12.64 0.31
N GLY A 643 -8.70 -12.13 1.32
CA GLY A 643 -8.33 -12.32 2.73
C GLY A 643 -8.38 -13.80 3.13
N TYR A 644 -9.46 -14.49 2.72
CA TYR A 644 -9.59 -15.93 2.93
C TYR A 644 -8.53 -16.73 2.17
N TYR A 645 -8.35 -16.45 0.87
CA TYR A 645 -7.29 -17.04 0.06
C TYR A 645 -5.92 -16.88 0.73
N SER A 646 -5.59 -15.66 1.18
CA SER A 646 -4.28 -15.35 1.73
C SER A 646 -3.96 -16.19 2.96
N VAL A 647 -4.91 -16.33 3.90
CA VAL A 647 -4.67 -17.12 5.13
C VAL A 647 -4.56 -18.61 4.81
N LEU A 648 -5.48 -19.16 4.01
CA LEU A 648 -5.45 -20.58 3.63
C LEU A 648 -4.17 -20.94 2.84
N MET A 649 -3.76 -20.06 1.93
CA MET A 649 -2.55 -20.26 1.13
C MET A 649 -1.27 -20.06 1.93
N ARG A 650 -1.26 -19.18 2.95
CA ARG A 650 -0.14 -19.09 3.89
C ARG A 650 0.03 -20.40 4.65
N LEU A 651 -1.07 -20.97 5.19
CA LEU A 651 -1.06 -22.28 5.85
C LEU A 651 -0.50 -23.38 4.93
N PHE A 652 -0.99 -23.44 3.69
CA PHE A 652 -0.50 -24.41 2.71
C PHE A 652 0.97 -24.18 2.31
N PHE A 653 1.39 -22.92 2.18
CA PHE A 653 2.76 -22.54 1.86
C PHE A 653 3.73 -22.95 2.96
N GLU A 654 3.44 -22.61 4.22
CA GLU A 654 4.27 -22.92 5.38
C GLU A 654 4.50 -24.44 5.51
N ASN A 655 3.48 -25.22 5.13
CA ASN A 655 3.52 -26.67 5.10
C ASN A 655 3.93 -27.28 3.76
N LYS A 656 4.33 -26.46 2.78
CA LYS A 656 4.86 -26.86 1.46
C LYS A 656 3.89 -27.68 0.61
N LEU A 657 2.59 -27.41 0.66
CA LEU A 657 1.62 -28.06 -0.23
C LEU A 657 1.77 -27.51 -1.66
N PHE A 658 1.92 -28.41 -2.64
CA PHE A 658 2.15 -28.06 -4.04
C PHE A 658 1.02 -27.19 -4.63
N LEU A 659 1.38 -26.23 -5.48
CA LEU A 659 0.49 -25.27 -6.16
C LEU A 659 -0.80 -25.89 -6.69
N GLU A 660 -0.71 -26.94 -7.50
CA GLU A 660 -1.88 -27.55 -8.13
C GLU A 660 -2.80 -28.27 -7.13
N LEU A 661 -2.30 -28.60 -5.94
CA LEU A 661 -3.07 -29.18 -4.84
C LEU A 661 -3.70 -28.06 -3.99
N ALA A 662 -2.90 -27.07 -3.61
CA ALA A 662 -3.31 -25.92 -2.80
C ALA A 662 -4.45 -25.13 -3.46
N VAL A 663 -4.27 -24.71 -4.72
CA VAL A 663 -5.29 -23.96 -5.47
C VAL A 663 -6.54 -24.81 -5.71
N ASN A 664 -6.38 -26.11 -5.99
CA ASN A 664 -7.50 -27.02 -6.11
C ASN A 664 -8.36 -27.06 -4.84
N ARG A 665 -7.73 -27.15 -3.65
CA ARG A 665 -8.45 -27.11 -2.37
C ARG A 665 -9.19 -25.80 -2.17
N PHE A 666 -8.56 -24.66 -2.47
CA PHE A 666 -9.27 -23.39 -2.44
C PHE A 666 -10.47 -23.36 -3.38
N LEU A 667 -10.34 -23.80 -4.64
CA LEU A 667 -11.44 -23.82 -5.62
C LEU A 667 -12.63 -24.67 -5.15
N ARG A 668 -12.38 -25.78 -4.44
CA ARG A 668 -13.45 -26.63 -3.88
C ARG A 668 -14.21 -25.98 -2.73
N SER A 669 -13.69 -24.91 -2.15
CA SER A 669 -14.28 -24.22 -1.00
C SER A 669 -14.90 -22.86 -1.32
N VAL A 670 -14.80 -22.41 -2.57
CA VAL A 670 -15.30 -21.10 -3.00
C VAL A 670 -16.14 -21.21 -4.26
N ARG A 671 -17.06 -20.24 -4.40
CA ARG A 671 -17.79 -20.09 -5.64
C ARG A 671 -16.83 -19.60 -6.72
N HIS A 672 -16.63 -20.40 -7.75
CA HIS A 672 -15.76 -20.05 -8.84
C HIS A 672 -16.49 -20.12 -10.19
N GLN A 673 -15.76 -19.80 -11.25
CA GLN A 673 -16.17 -19.91 -12.64
C GLN A 673 -14.99 -20.43 -13.47
N THR A 674 -15.32 -21.09 -14.57
CA THR A 674 -14.34 -21.64 -15.52
C THR A 674 -14.25 -20.86 -16.83
N SER A 675 -13.23 -21.10 -17.65
CA SER A 675 -13.19 -20.58 -19.03
C SER A 675 -14.10 -21.36 -19.98
N LYS A 676 -14.56 -20.74 -21.08
CA LYS A 676 -15.36 -21.41 -22.12
C LYS A 676 -14.57 -22.41 -22.96
N SER A 677 -13.26 -22.17 -23.16
CA SER A 677 -12.39 -22.97 -24.02
C SER A 677 -11.26 -23.62 -23.21
N LEU A 678 -11.52 -24.79 -22.62
CA LEU A 678 -10.59 -25.48 -21.73
C LEU A 678 -9.42 -26.17 -22.46
N ASN A 679 -9.73 -26.95 -23.50
CA ASN A 679 -8.78 -27.89 -24.11
C ASN A 679 -7.61 -27.25 -24.85
N ALA A 680 -7.65 -25.94 -25.12
CA ALA A 680 -6.59 -25.20 -25.81
C ALA A 680 -5.77 -24.29 -24.86
N SER A 681 -6.24 -24.09 -23.62
CA SER A 681 -5.58 -23.20 -22.66
C SER A 681 -4.29 -23.79 -22.05
N TYR A 682 -4.16 -25.12 -21.99
CA TYR A 682 -2.98 -25.79 -21.43
C TYR A 682 -2.35 -26.80 -22.41
N LEU A 683 -1.10 -26.58 -22.82
CA LEU A 683 -0.39 -27.38 -23.83
C LEU A 683 0.78 -28.21 -23.29
N TRP A 684 0.61 -28.89 -22.15
CA TRP A 684 1.70 -29.61 -21.48
C TRP A 684 2.51 -30.57 -22.37
N PHE A 685 1.83 -31.31 -23.26
CA PHE A 685 2.43 -32.28 -24.19
C PHE A 685 2.53 -31.78 -25.64
N ASP A 686 2.09 -30.55 -25.92
CA ASP A 686 1.95 -30.00 -27.27
C ASP A 686 2.54 -28.57 -27.38
N ARG A 687 3.55 -28.29 -26.56
CA ARG A 687 4.05 -26.93 -26.30
C ARG A 687 4.54 -26.21 -27.55
N ASP A 688 5.07 -26.92 -28.55
CA ASP A 688 5.59 -26.30 -29.78
C ASP A 688 4.49 -25.87 -30.77
N HIS A 689 3.25 -26.37 -30.58
CA HIS A 689 2.10 -26.08 -31.44
C HIS A 689 1.17 -24.98 -30.86
N TRP A 690 1.71 -24.14 -29.97
CA TRP A 690 0.94 -23.05 -29.36
C TRP A 690 0.31 -22.11 -30.37
N ALA A 691 0.95 -21.88 -31.52
CA ALA A 691 0.45 -20.97 -32.53
C ALA A 691 -0.77 -21.53 -33.28
N GLU A 692 -0.80 -22.84 -33.49
CA GLU A 692 -1.88 -23.58 -34.15
C GLU A 692 -3.11 -23.74 -33.24
N LYS A 693 -2.87 -23.78 -31.92
CA LYS A 693 -3.92 -23.96 -30.90
C LYS A 693 -4.41 -22.64 -30.30
N TYR A 694 -3.65 -21.56 -30.46
CA TYR A 694 -4.06 -20.24 -29.97
C TYR A 694 -5.38 -19.83 -30.60
N SER A 695 -6.25 -19.30 -29.77
CA SER A 695 -7.50 -18.66 -30.18
C SER A 695 -7.62 -17.34 -29.44
N VAL A 696 -8.15 -16.34 -30.14
CA VAL A 696 -8.51 -15.05 -29.52
C VAL A 696 -9.62 -15.20 -28.48
N ASP A 697 -10.31 -16.35 -28.48
CA ASP A 697 -11.47 -16.64 -27.65
C ASP A 697 -11.18 -17.27 -26.27
N MET A 698 -9.94 -17.68 -26.02
CA MET A 698 -9.54 -18.18 -24.71
C MET A 698 -9.16 -17.02 -23.79
N VAL A 699 -9.41 -17.16 -22.48
CA VAL A 699 -8.99 -16.16 -21.48
C VAL A 699 -7.47 -16.07 -21.43
N ALA A 700 -6.79 -17.20 -21.30
CA ALA A 700 -5.34 -17.27 -21.32
C ALA A 700 -4.84 -18.60 -21.92
N MET A 701 -3.56 -18.61 -22.29
CA MET A 701 -2.85 -19.75 -22.85
C MET A 701 -1.54 -20.00 -22.12
N HIS A 702 -1.25 -21.26 -21.80
CA HIS A 702 -0.01 -21.70 -21.19
C HIS A 702 0.45 -23.04 -21.79
N PRO A 703 1.77 -23.24 -22.05
CA PRO A 703 2.84 -22.25 -22.01
C PRO A 703 3.10 -21.58 -23.37
N ILE A 704 3.47 -20.29 -23.33
CA ILE A 704 4.12 -19.53 -24.40
C ILE A 704 5.40 -18.90 -23.82
N LYS A 705 6.51 -19.65 -23.87
CA LYS A 705 7.77 -19.23 -23.24
C LYS A 705 8.46 -18.08 -23.97
N LEU A 706 8.58 -16.94 -23.31
CA LEU A 706 9.28 -15.75 -23.85
C LEU A 706 10.74 -16.04 -24.25
N SER A 707 11.43 -16.96 -23.55
CA SER A 707 12.82 -17.33 -23.88
C SER A 707 13.00 -17.78 -25.34
N MET A 708 11.95 -18.30 -25.98
CA MET A 708 11.97 -18.72 -27.38
C MET A 708 12.05 -17.56 -28.37
N PHE A 709 11.70 -16.34 -27.95
CA PHE A 709 11.58 -15.16 -28.81
C PHE A 709 12.73 -14.17 -28.60
N ARG A 710 13.69 -14.51 -27.74
CA ARG A 710 14.83 -13.65 -27.39
C ARG A 710 15.63 -13.23 -28.61
N SER A 711 15.89 -14.13 -29.54
CA SER A 711 16.60 -13.80 -30.78
C SER A 711 15.60 -13.47 -31.90
N PRO A 712 15.90 -12.50 -32.78
CA PRO A 712 15.12 -12.31 -33.99
C PRO A 712 15.21 -13.57 -34.86
N GLY A 713 14.07 -14.01 -35.42
CA GLY A 713 14.00 -15.24 -36.21
C GLY A 713 12.59 -15.83 -36.29
N PRO A 714 12.44 -17.05 -36.83
CA PRO A 714 11.14 -17.66 -37.12
C PRO A 714 10.22 -17.79 -35.91
N LYS A 715 10.75 -18.11 -34.73
CA LYS A 715 9.94 -18.22 -33.49
C LYS A 715 9.38 -16.87 -33.06
N ARG A 716 10.20 -15.81 -33.06
CA ARG A 716 9.75 -14.44 -32.78
C ARG A 716 8.73 -13.97 -33.83
N PHE A 717 9.01 -14.22 -35.11
CA PHE A 717 8.08 -13.92 -36.20
C PHE A 717 6.71 -14.60 -35.98
N LYS A 718 6.69 -15.89 -35.63
CA LYS A 718 5.46 -16.64 -35.35
C LYS A 718 4.68 -16.00 -34.20
N TYR A 719 5.36 -15.61 -33.11
CA TYR A 719 4.74 -14.91 -31.98
C TYR A 719 4.15 -13.57 -32.37
N CYS A 720 4.89 -12.77 -33.15
CA CYS A 720 4.39 -11.51 -33.68
C CYS A 720 3.16 -11.70 -34.58
N ASN A 721 3.19 -12.71 -35.46
CA ASN A 721 2.13 -12.97 -36.43
C ASN A 721 0.84 -13.51 -35.80
N VAL A 722 0.94 -14.28 -34.72
CA VAL A 722 -0.23 -14.91 -34.09
C VAL A 722 -0.71 -14.10 -32.88
N ILE A 723 0.15 -13.89 -31.89
CA ILE A 723 -0.22 -13.29 -30.62
C ILE A 723 -0.32 -11.76 -30.74
N LEU A 724 0.77 -11.12 -31.14
CA LEU A 724 0.83 -9.66 -31.14
C LEU A 724 -0.05 -9.06 -32.24
N LYS A 725 -0.19 -9.73 -33.39
CA LYS A 725 -1.14 -9.32 -34.42
C LYS A 725 -2.59 -9.39 -33.90
N SER A 726 -2.97 -10.47 -33.22
CA SER A 726 -4.30 -10.57 -32.62
C SER A 726 -4.54 -9.48 -31.58
N TRP A 727 -3.55 -9.21 -30.73
CA TRP A 727 -3.59 -8.10 -29.79
C TRP A 727 -3.80 -6.76 -30.49
N HIS A 728 -3.02 -6.50 -31.55
CA HIS A 728 -3.13 -5.29 -32.36
C HIS A 728 -4.55 -5.13 -32.92
N ASP A 729 -5.04 -6.18 -33.58
CA ASP A 729 -6.29 -6.15 -34.34
C ASP A 729 -7.52 -6.00 -33.41
N ILE A 730 -7.45 -6.56 -32.20
CA ILE A 730 -8.55 -6.48 -31.22
C ILE A 730 -8.47 -5.18 -30.42
N VAL A 731 -7.30 -4.87 -29.85
CA VAL A 731 -7.17 -3.76 -28.89
C VAL A 731 -7.13 -2.41 -29.60
N PHE A 732 -6.55 -2.31 -30.80
CA PHE A 732 -6.40 -1.04 -31.51
C PHE A 732 -7.38 -0.89 -32.69
N ASN A 733 -7.76 -1.98 -33.36
CA ASN A 733 -8.53 -1.92 -34.62
C ASN A 733 -9.99 -2.37 -34.52
N ASN A 734 -10.50 -2.67 -33.32
CA ASN A 734 -11.93 -2.86 -33.06
C ASN A 734 -12.54 -4.12 -33.73
N SER A 735 -11.73 -5.15 -34.02
CA SER A 735 -12.26 -6.46 -34.42
C SER A 735 -13.02 -7.07 -33.23
N SER A 736 -14.34 -6.88 -33.20
CA SER A 736 -15.17 -7.36 -32.11
C SER A 736 -15.83 -8.67 -32.50
N ASN A 737 -15.42 -9.75 -31.84
CA ASN A 737 -16.40 -10.66 -31.26
C ASN A 737 -15.83 -11.18 -29.93
N TYR A 738 -16.30 -10.60 -28.83
CA TYR A 738 -15.96 -11.10 -27.50
C TYR A 738 -16.65 -12.44 -27.33
N THR A 739 -15.89 -13.51 -27.13
CA THR A 739 -16.43 -14.77 -26.59
C THR A 739 -16.65 -14.61 -25.10
N THR A 740 -17.67 -13.84 -24.76
CA THR A 740 -18.10 -13.61 -23.39
C THR A 740 -18.47 -14.92 -22.75
N LYS A 741 -17.92 -15.25 -21.57
CA LYS A 741 -18.73 -15.94 -20.57
C LYS A 741 -19.58 -14.89 -19.86
N GLY A 742 -20.87 -14.83 -20.16
CA GLY A 742 -21.81 -13.97 -19.46
C GLY A 742 -21.93 -14.38 -18.00
N ASP A 743 -22.26 -13.45 -17.10
CA ASP A 743 -22.34 -13.72 -15.66
C ASP A 743 -23.35 -14.84 -15.31
N ASN A 744 -24.31 -15.10 -16.21
CA ASN A 744 -25.35 -16.12 -16.10
C ASN A 744 -25.12 -17.35 -17.01
N GLU A 745 -24.04 -17.40 -17.78
CA GLU A 745 -23.79 -18.54 -18.65
C GLU A 745 -23.25 -19.73 -17.86
N PRO A 746 -23.68 -20.97 -18.20
CA PRO A 746 -23.32 -22.15 -17.45
C PRO A 746 -21.81 -22.38 -17.44
N ASP A 747 -21.31 -22.79 -16.29
CA ASP A 747 -19.91 -23.13 -16.12
C ASP A 747 -19.55 -24.43 -16.87
N VAL A 748 -18.37 -24.47 -17.50
CA VAL A 748 -17.89 -25.68 -18.18
C VAL A 748 -17.30 -26.57 -17.11
N MET A 749 -18.06 -27.59 -16.66
CA MET A 749 -17.75 -28.57 -15.60
C MET A 749 -17.30 -28.00 -14.25
N ASN A 750 -17.88 -28.50 -13.15
CA ASN A 750 -17.48 -28.25 -11.75
C ASN A 750 -17.34 -26.77 -11.31
N GLY A 751 -18.05 -25.84 -11.95
CA GLY A 751 -18.12 -24.43 -11.51
C GLY A 751 -18.95 -24.24 -10.25
#